data_AF-A0A7C3R2L8-F1
#
_entry.id   AF-A0A7C3R2L8-F1
#
_cell.length_a   1.000
_cell.length_b   1.000
_cell.length_c   1.000
_cell.angle_alpha   90.00
_cell.angle_beta   90.00
_cell.angle_gamma   90.00
#
_symmetry.space_group_name_H-M   'P 1'
#
loop_
_entity.id
_entity.type
_entity.pdbx_description
1 polymer ?
#
loop_
_entity_poly.entity_id
_entity_poly.type
_entity_poly.pdbx_seq_one_letter_code
_entity_poly.pdbx_strand_id
1 'polypeptide(L)'
;MNRRASPIYLILLSAALVSSTLIACAATPSQEFSARYRITLIGPGQQGLRVQARFAGLTPGPLELAMLRAWAGYAGLDAQLVWIRLGTTRGPALEVPLDQSSSPGLEQDVARWSVQVPGNGVIQLEYYLELAGQDGEVPSRVEDRRALLLTRSLFVFPLPWLDQLQAPFQGTVQVQVVPPAGWAVHTTWPSNAEGTAFLPDNAEDLVDTAVVLGDYTLYELRDEAFRARVLLPAVGDERLARERADALAQGMFFAHRLFGAAPNLGPEASLMAVFVPAPDQAPADQPVGMALGDDLILVQAAMSSALSLDEALMREAVRLWMVNAVRTAPRWSMDPCGREPWLTYGWTEYLAWRIRLDSGRISPLQYWEHLRRVARALAESPFLNKFSLADVAGQMRGDAELARFVYSKSQLGALLADRRLRAETEGRVDLSEVARQLHRRYGYYITGSLVGGEQVVNLLGELSGANYADFYASLVYGVGPLDLSAVPELSGPPVGETRTFSTPDGLRLFYQWLDGPSRRAAIYLSGGPGRPPYDLMYLMAQPLQQYLDVAYLEQRGSGRSVAPGQGAYSLDAYINDIELLRQEIGAARVTLIGHAWGGFCALHYATRYPERVAALILLSPIPSFSRFAQAALQGLMAQFGGGEGEVALQVRELATQGIHAYGDLATLSHLLEQARAYGSDPAAGQEVLRKAYAYYVKIYLLPEGLSLNNEGILPVLVARDGLLRADALTDLNLRGCPILVLHGEKDKAISSGLLQDLCSRLGAELKEIPGAGHYLYVDSPDVVLGEILSFLEANPD
;
A
#
# COMPACT_ATOMS: atom_id res chain seq x y z
N MET A 1 -56.65 13.04 -28.66
CA MET A 1 -58.05 12.58 -28.80
C MET A 1 -58.13 11.12 -28.35
N ASN A 2 -59.01 10.84 -27.38
CA ASN A 2 -59.85 9.64 -27.20
C ASN A 2 -59.63 8.47 -28.19
N ARG A 3 -59.72 7.17 -27.85
CA ARG A 3 -60.16 6.43 -26.65
C ARG A 3 -60.04 4.93 -26.98
N ARG A 4 -59.98 4.10 -25.92
CA ARG A 4 -60.46 2.70 -25.79
C ARG A 4 -59.52 1.54 -26.17
N ALA A 5 -59.06 0.92 -25.09
CA ALA A 5 -58.65 -0.47 -24.96
C ALA A 5 -59.74 -1.47 -25.40
N SER A 6 -59.30 -2.66 -25.85
CA SER A 6 -60.11 -3.88 -26.01
C SER A 6 -59.37 -5.06 -25.32
N PRO A 7 -60.06 -5.96 -24.59
CA PRO A 7 -59.51 -6.73 -23.46
C PRO A 7 -58.93 -8.11 -23.82
N ILE A 8 -58.34 -8.28 -25.00
CA ILE A 8 -57.96 -9.62 -25.50
C ILE A 8 -56.49 -10.01 -25.18
N TYR A 9 -55.64 -9.07 -24.76
CA TYR A 9 -54.24 -9.38 -24.42
C TYR A 9 -53.99 -9.82 -22.97
N LEU A 10 -55.02 -9.85 -22.11
CA LEU A 10 -54.90 -10.22 -20.69
C LEU A 10 -55.32 -11.68 -20.38
N ILE A 11 -55.63 -12.50 -21.40
CA ILE A 11 -56.09 -13.89 -21.22
C ILE A 11 -55.04 -14.94 -21.66
N LEU A 12 -53.92 -14.53 -22.28
CA LEU A 12 -52.86 -15.47 -22.69
C LEU A 12 -51.62 -15.51 -21.76
N LEU A 13 -51.62 -14.73 -20.67
CA LEU A 13 -50.51 -14.72 -19.69
C LEU A 13 -50.88 -15.33 -18.32
N SER A 14 -52.10 -15.87 -18.17
CA SER A 14 -52.57 -16.51 -16.94
C SER A 14 -52.75 -18.04 -17.05
N ALA A 15 -52.40 -18.64 -18.20
CA ALA A 15 -52.53 -20.09 -18.42
C ALA A 15 -51.20 -20.87 -18.34
N ALA A 16 -50.06 -20.21 -18.07
CA ALA A 16 -48.76 -20.87 -17.87
C ALA A 16 -48.33 -20.95 -16.39
N LEU A 17 -49.17 -20.47 -15.47
CA LEU A 17 -48.88 -20.39 -14.02
C LEU A 17 -49.77 -21.30 -13.15
N VAL A 18 -50.57 -22.18 -13.76
CA VAL A 18 -51.41 -23.14 -13.02
C VAL A 18 -51.48 -24.49 -13.76
N SER A 19 -50.35 -25.18 -13.92
CA SER A 19 -50.31 -26.61 -14.31
C SER A 19 -48.95 -27.27 -14.02
N SER A 20 -48.47 -27.11 -12.80
CA SER A 20 -47.44 -28.02 -12.25
C SER A 20 -47.62 -28.32 -10.76
N THR A 21 -48.68 -27.80 -10.12
CA THR A 21 -49.19 -28.23 -8.82
C THR A 21 -50.36 -29.20 -9.03
N LEU A 22 -50.06 -30.51 -9.07
CA LEU A 22 -50.92 -31.66 -8.69
C LEU A 22 -50.52 -32.93 -9.47
N ILE A 23 -49.32 -33.45 -9.20
CA ILE A 23 -49.09 -34.90 -9.12
C ILE A 23 -48.33 -35.15 -7.81
N ALA A 24 -49.06 -35.08 -6.70
CA ALA A 24 -48.63 -35.62 -5.43
C ALA A 24 -48.94 -37.12 -5.43
N CYS A 25 -48.05 -37.92 -6.01
CA CYS A 25 -47.95 -39.34 -5.71
C CYS A 25 -46.79 -39.50 -4.72
N ALA A 26 -47.10 -40.11 -3.57
CA ALA A 26 -46.22 -40.36 -2.43
C ALA A 26 -44.75 -40.65 -2.80
N ALA A 27 -43.91 -39.61 -2.77
CA ALA A 27 -42.48 -39.75 -2.60
C ALA A 27 -42.18 -39.42 -1.13
N THR A 28 -41.54 -40.34 -0.43
CA THR A 28 -40.87 -40.08 0.84
C THR A 28 -40.08 -38.78 0.75
N PRO A 29 -40.06 -37.91 1.79
CA PRO A 29 -39.27 -36.69 1.73
C PRO A 29 -37.83 -37.09 1.42
N SER A 30 -37.31 -36.65 0.26
CA SER A 30 -35.89 -36.71 -0.01
C SER A 30 -35.22 -35.96 1.14
N GLN A 31 -34.44 -36.66 1.96
CA GLN A 31 -33.68 -36.01 3.03
C GLN A 31 -32.86 -34.88 2.40
N GLU A 32 -33.12 -33.63 2.81
CA GLU A 32 -32.27 -32.51 2.42
C GLU A 32 -30.84 -32.82 2.86
N PHE A 33 -29.90 -32.61 1.94
CA PHE A 33 -28.49 -32.84 2.21
C PHE A 33 -28.01 -31.91 3.34
N SER A 34 -27.19 -32.43 4.25
CA SER A 34 -26.51 -31.62 5.25
C SER A 34 -25.09 -32.11 5.55
N ALA A 35 -24.18 -31.17 5.73
CA ALA A 35 -22.82 -31.42 6.21
C ALA A 35 -22.56 -30.61 7.48
N ARG A 36 -21.99 -31.25 8.50
CA ARG A 36 -21.56 -30.59 9.73
C ARG A 36 -20.12 -30.95 10.04
N TYR A 37 -19.27 -29.94 10.14
CA TYR A 37 -17.88 -30.06 10.57
C TYR A 37 -17.73 -29.55 12.00
N ARG A 38 -16.92 -30.24 12.79
CA ARG A 38 -16.47 -29.80 14.11
C ARG A 38 -14.96 -29.88 14.17
N ILE A 39 -14.31 -28.73 14.29
CA ILE A 39 -12.85 -28.59 14.33
C ILE A 39 -12.45 -28.33 15.79
N THR A 40 -11.58 -29.16 16.35
CA THR A 40 -11.12 -29.05 17.75
C THR A 40 -9.60 -29.00 17.79
N LEU A 41 -9.03 -27.97 18.43
CA LEU A 41 -7.59 -27.88 18.68
C LEU A 41 -7.21 -28.82 19.82
N ILE A 42 -6.19 -29.65 19.61
CA ILE A 42 -5.76 -30.63 20.61
C ILE A 42 -4.74 -29.97 21.55
N GLY A 43 -5.20 -28.98 22.31
CA GLY A 43 -4.46 -28.32 23.39
C GLY A 43 -3.43 -27.25 22.95
N PRO A 44 -3.07 -26.30 23.84
CA PRO A 44 -2.03 -25.30 23.57
C PRO A 44 -0.66 -25.98 23.38
N GLY A 45 0.06 -25.65 22.30
CA GLY A 45 1.41 -26.14 22.04
C GLY A 45 1.53 -27.44 21.22
N GLN A 46 0.42 -28.10 20.86
CA GLN A 46 0.45 -29.18 19.85
C GLN A 46 0.07 -28.61 18.49
N GLN A 47 0.89 -28.86 17.46
CA GLN A 47 0.61 -28.51 16.05
C GLN A 47 -0.44 -29.47 15.44
N GLY A 48 -1.57 -29.67 16.13
CA GLY A 48 -2.49 -30.75 15.84
C GLY A 48 -3.95 -30.36 16.02
N LEU A 49 -4.79 -30.78 15.08
CA LEU A 49 -6.23 -30.55 15.12
C LEU A 49 -7.01 -31.79 14.74
N ARG A 50 -8.15 -31.97 15.41
CA ARG A 50 -9.10 -33.03 15.14
C ARG A 50 -10.30 -32.45 14.43
N VAL A 51 -10.69 -33.07 13.32
CA VAL A 51 -11.90 -32.71 12.60
C VAL A 51 -12.87 -33.88 12.60
N GLN A 52 -14.11 -33.59 12.94
CA GLN A 52 -15.23 -34.53 12.83
C GLN A 52 -16.20 -33.99 11.79
N ALA A 53 -16.51 -34.79 10.78
CA ALA A 53 -17.47 -34.43 9.75
C ALA A 53 -18.65 -35.41 9.76
N ARG A 54 -19.86 -34.90 9.58
CA ARG A 54 -21.06 -35.72 9.39
C ARG A 54 -21.78 -35.24 8.15
N PHE A 55 -21.99 -36.15 7.21
CA PHE A 55 -22.78 -35.92 6.01
C PHE A 55 -24.07 -36.74 6.11
N ALA A 56 -25.20 -36.13 5.79
CA ALA A 56 -26.52 -36.76 5.78
C ALA A 56 -27.29 -36.37 4.51
N GLY A 57 -28.27 -37.19 4.11
CA GLY A 57 -29.00 -36.99 2.86
C GLY A 57 -28.18 -37.35 1.61
N LEU A 58 -27.13 -38.17 1.76
CA LEU A 58 -26.36 -38.68 0.63
C LEU A 58 -27.10 -39.84 -0.07
N THR A 59 -26.92 -39.94 -1.40
CA THR A 59 -27.39 -41.10 -2.17
C THR A 59 -26.63 -42.35 -1.73
N PRO A 60 -27.31 -43.45 -1.34
CA PRO A 60 -26.65 -44.71 -1.01
C PRO A 60 -25.85 -45.28 -2.18
N GLY A 61 -24.67 -45.84 -1.92
CA GLY A 61 -23.76 -46.37 -2.94
C GLY A 61 -22.34 -45.78 -2.86
N PRO A 62 -21.52 -45.95 -3.91
CA PRO A 62 -20.15 -45.42 -3.93
C PRO A 62 -20.16 -43.89 -3.94
N LEU A 63 -19.28 -43.31 -3.12
CA LEU A 63 -18.99 -41.88 -3.09
C LEU A 63 -17.47 -41.70 -2.99
N GLU A 64 -16.93 -40.73 -3.71
CA GLU A 64 -15.56 -40.29 -3.50
C GLU A 64 -15.53 -39.08 -2.58
N LEU A 65 -14.66 -39.15 -1.58
CA LEU A 65 -14.26 -38.02 -0.75
C LEU A 65 -12.96 -37.43 -1.31
N ALA A 66 -12.76 -36.14 -1.09
CA ALA A 66 -11.66 -35.37 -1.64
C ALA A 66 -11.07 -34.40 -0.61
N MET A 67 -9.78 -34.10 -0.76
CA MET A 67 -9.06 -33.00 -0.10
C MET A 67 -8.06 -32.40 -1.10
N LEU A 68 -7.83 -31.10 -1.05
CA LEU A 68 -6.82 -30.46 -1.91
C LEU A 68 -5.40 -30.91 -1.52
N ARG A 69 -4.54 -31.22 -2.50
CA ARG A 69 -3.11 -31.59 -2.31
C ARG A 69 -2.17 -30.43 -2.54
N ALA A 70 -2.57 -29.48 -3.38
CA ALA A 70 -1.79 -28.30 -3.67
C ALA A 70 -2.72 -27.06 -3.64
N TRP A 71 -2.16 -25.85 -3.72
CA TRP A 71 -2.91 -24.61 -3.99
C TRP A 71 -1.92 -23.49 -4.29
N ALA A 72 -2.15 -22.67 -5.33
CA ALA A 72 -1.34 -21.51 -5.71
C ALA A 72 0.20 -21.68 -5.58
N GLY A 73 0.72 -22.83 -6.02
CA GLY A 73 2.16 -23.15 -5.93
C GLY A 73 2.62 -23.89 -4.68
N TYR A 74 1.80 -23.96 -3.63
CA TYR A 74 2.01 -24.81 -2.45
C TYR A 74 1.55 -26.24 -2.72
N ALA A 75 2.23 -27.23 -2.16
CA ALA A 75 1.93 -28.66 -2.36
C ALA A 75 2.05 -29.43 -1.04
N GLY A 76 1.49 -30.64 -0.99
CA GLY A 76 1.52 -31.50 0.20
C GLY A 76 0.49 -31.10 1.27
N LEU A 77 -0.62 -30.44 0.90
CA LEU A 77 -1.68 -30.09 1.85
C LEU A 77 -2.29 -31.34 2.52
N ASP A 78 -2.40 -32.44 1.76
CA ASP A 78 -2.86 -33.73 2.23
C ASP A 78 -1.84 -34.44 3.14
N ALA A 79 -0.55 -34.08 3.07
CA ALA A 79 0.49 -34.64 3.92
C ALA A 79 0.30 -34.27 5.41
N GLN A 80 -0.55 -33.27 5.70
CA GLN A 80 -0.96 -32.94 7.06
C GLN A 80 -1.89 -34.02 7.65
N LEU A 81 -2.53 -34.85 6.84
CA LEU A 81 -3.46 -35.89 7.29
C LEU A 81 -2.69 -37.09 7.84
N VAL A 82 -2.76 -37.30 9.16
CA VAL A 82 -2.04 -38.42 9.82
C VAL A 82 -2.88 -39.69 9.82
N TRP A 83 -4.18 -39.56 10.05
CA TRP A 83 -5.12 -40.68 10.00
C TRP A 83 -6.55 -40.21 9.75
N ILE A 84 -7.34 -41.09 9.13
CA ILE A 84 -8.77 -40.92 8.91
C ILE A 84 -9.52 -42.17 9.35
N ARG A 85 -10.61 -41.96 10.06
CA ARG A 85 -11.51 -42.98 10.57
C ARG A 85 -12.91 -42.72 10.05
N LEU A 86 -13.48 -43.72 9.40
CA LEU A 86 -14.83 -43.67 8.84
C LEU A 86 -15.80 -44.47 9.71
N GLY A 87 -16.76 -43.79 10.31
CA GLY A 87 -17.89 -44.40 11.01
C GLY A 87 -19.08 -44.54 10.07
N THR A 88 -19.45 -45.79 9.75
CA THR A 88 -20.80 -46.07 9.25
C THR A 88 -21.71 -46.35 10.44
N THR A 89 -22.93 -45.82 10.42
CA THR A 89 -23.90 -45.89 11.55
C THR A 89 -24.27 -47.31 12.00
N ARG A 90 -23.81 -48.37 11.30
CA ARG A 90 -23.91 -49.78 11.69
C ARG A 90 -22.62 -50.55 11.34
N GLY A 91 -21.54 -50.32 12.10
CA GLY A 91 -20.29 -51.10 12.01
C GLY A 91 -19.16 -50.50 12.84
N PRO A 92 -18.08 -51.25 13.13
CA PRO A 92 -16.86 -50.68 13.71
C PRO A 92 -16.29 -49.65 12.73
N ALA A 93 -15.73 -48.57 13.27
CA ALA A 93 -15.13 -47.53 12.44
C ALA A 93 -13.94 -48.12 11.66
N LEU A 94 -13.90 -47.85 10.36
CA LEU A 94 -12.90 -48.41 9.44
C LEU A 94 -11.80 -47.35 9.25
N GLU A 95 -10.56 -47.71 9.54
CA GLU A 95 -9.41 -46.87 9.16
C GLU A 95 -9.27 -46.95 7.63
N VAL A 96 -9.40 -45.81 6.97
CA VAL A 96 -9.24 -45.74 5.51
C VAL A 96 -7.75 -45.58 5.24
N PRO A 97 -7.12 -46.44 4.40
CA PRO A 97 -5.75 -46.23 3.99
C PRO A 97 -5.60 -44.83 3.36
N LEU A 98 -4.51 -44.13 3.68
CA LEU A 98 -4.15 -42.84 3.06
C LEU A 98 -3.69 -43.02 1.60
N ASP A 99 -4.12 -44.07 0.91
CA ASP A 99 -3.53 -44.56 -0.33
C ASP A 99 -3.50 -43.46 -1.39
N GLN A 100 -2.29 -43.11 -1.82
CA GLN A 100 -2.03 -42.00 -2.72
C GLN A 100 -2.10 -42.54 -4.14
N SER A 101 -3.26 -42.46 -4.80
CA SER A 101 -3.34 -42.79 -6.22
C SER A 101 -2.48 -41.79 -7.02
N SER A 102 -1.28 -42.20 -7.42
CA SER A 102 -0.41 -41.41 -8.29
C SER A 102 -0.89 -41.54 -9.74
N SER A 103 -1.82 -40.68 -10.16
CA SER A 103 -2.17 -40.53 -11.56
C SER A 103 -1.55 -39.26 -12.15
N PRO A 104 -1.09 -39.25 -13.42
CA PRO A 104 -0.61 -38.05 -14.07
C PRO A 104 -1.77 -37.11 -14.49
N GLY A 105 -1.64 -35.80 -14.22
CA GLY A 105 -2.61 -34.75 -14.61
C GLY A 105 -3.25 -34.01 -13.44
N LEU A 106 -4.41 -33.35 -13.65
CA LEU A 106 -5.25 -32.71 -12.61
C LEU A 106 -5.57 -33.64 -11.41
N GLU A 107 -5.37 -34.95 -11.58
CA GLU A 107 -5.49 -35.96 -10.53
C GLU A 107 -4.39 -35.88 -9.44
N GLN A 108 -3.30 -35.12 -9.66
CA GLN A 108 -2.23 -34.92 -8.65
C GLN A 108 -2.57 -33.85 -7.60
N ASP A 109 -3.55 -33.00 -7.88
CA ASP A 109 -3.87 -31.82 -7.10
C ASP A 109 -4.94 -32.07 -6.02
N VAL A 110 -5.51 -33.28 -5.98
CA VAL A 110 -6.59 -33.68 -5.06
C VAL A 110 -6.34 -35.10 -4.54
N ALA A 111 -6.38 -35.29 -3.23
CA ALA A 111 -6.36 -36.60 -2.59
C ALA A 111 -7.79 -37.15 -2.56
N ARG A 112 -7.96 -38.44 -2.87
CA ARG A 112 -9.27 -39.06 -3.01
C ARG A 112 -9.38 -40.32 -2.15
N TRP A 113 -10.57 -40.56 -1.62
CA TRP A 113 -10.89 -41.78 -0.88
C TRP A 113 -12.26 -42.31 -1.30
N SER A 114 -12.31 -43.55 -1.77
CA SER A 114 -13.57 -44.23 -2.09
C SER A 114 -14.26 -44.71 -0.81
N VAL A 115 -15.53 -44.35 -0.63
CA VAL A 115 -16.36 -44.79 0.50
C VAL A 115 -17.70 -45.34 0.03
N GLN A 116 -18.30 -46.21 0.83
CA GLN A 116 -19.65 -46.72 0.57
C GLN A 116 -20.65 -46.04 1.49
N VAL A 117 -21.56 -45.26 0.92
CA VAL A 117 -22.64 -44.59 1.63
C VAL A 117 -23.69 -45.64 2.02
N PRO A 118 -23.97 -45.82 3.33
CA PRO A 118 -24.96 -46.79 3.80
C PRO A 118 -26.38 -46.44 3.33
N GLY A 119 -27.30 -47.40 3.41
CA GLY A 119 -28.69 -47.22 2.99
C GLY A 119 -29.49 -46.12 3.71
N ASN A 120 -28.98 -45.60 4.83
CA ASN A 120 -29.57 -44.44 5.51
C ASN A 120 -28.98 -43.09 5.08
N GLY A 121 -28.08 -43.06 4.10
CA GLY A 121 -27.53 -41.84 3.51
C GLY A 121 -26.63 -41.04 4.45
N VAL A 122 -26.09 -41.65 5.51
CA VAL A 122 -25.26 -40.98 6.52
C VAL A 122 -23.88 -41.59 6.62
N ILE A 123 -22.84 -40.74 6.52
CA ILE A 123 -21.46 -41.08 6.82
C ILE A 123 -20.91 -40.13 7.89
N GLN A 124 -20.04 -40.66 8.75
CA GLN A 124 -19.30 -39.86 9.74
C GLN A 124 -17.80 -40.09 9.54
N LEU A 125 -17.04 -39.00 9.55
CA LEU A 125 -15.59 -39.01 9.47
C LEU A 125 -15.03 -38.41 10.75
N GLU A 126 -13.93 -38.98 11.22
CA GLU A 126 -13.05 -38.36 12.20
C GLU A 126 -11.64 -38.47 11.66
N TYR A 127 -10.91 -37.36 11.63
CA TYR A 127 -9.54 -37.35 11.16
C TYR A 127 -8.68 -36.37 11.96
N TYR A 128 -7.37 -36.62 11.94
CA TYR A 128 -6.38 -35.78 12.59
C TYR A 128 -5.44 -35.19 11.56
N LEU A 129 -5.22 -33.88 11.72
CA LEU A 129 -4.30 -33.09 10.92
C LEU A 129 -3.15 -32.62 11.82
N GLU A 130 -1.92 -32.88 11.38
CA GLU A 130 -0.70 -32.27 11.92
C GLU A 130 -0.31 -31.10 11.02
N LEU A 131 -0.32 -29.89 11.59
CA LEU A 131 -0.01 -28.69 10.84
C LEU A 131 1.49 -28.61 10.57
N ALA A 132 1.86 -28.85 9.31
CA ALA A 132 3.26 -28.83 8.87
C ALA A 132 3.75 -27.42 8.50
N GLY A 133 2.82 -26.45 8.40
CA GLY A 133 3.13 -25.06 8.08
C GLY A 133 3.62 -24.84 6.64
N GLN A 134 3.13 -25.64 5.68
CA GLN A 134 3.53 -25.61 4.26
C GLN A 134 2.38 -25.26 3.31
N ASP A 135 1.23 -24.86 3.85
CA ASP A 135 -0.03 -24.69 3.13
C ASP A 135 -0.30 -23.25 2.65
N GLY A 136 0.68 -22.35 2.78
CA GLY A 136 0.64 -21.00 2.26
C GLY A 136 1.86 -20.15 2.63
N GLU A 137 1.93 -18.96 2.04
CA GLU A 137 2.96 -17.95 2.28
C GLU A 137 2.92 -17.44 3.73
N VAL A 138 1.70 -17.35 4.29
CA VAL A 138 1.44 -17.18 5.72
C VAL A 138 0.80 -18.47 6.25
N PRO A 139 1.61 -19.46 6.68
CA PRO A 139 1.14 -20.83 6.86
C PRO A 139 0.33 -21.04 8.14
N SER A 140 -0.49 -22.10 8.13
CA SER A 140 -1.23 -22.56 9.32
C SER A 140 -0.28 -22.93 10.45
N ARG A 141 -0.61 -22.51 11.68
CA ARG A 141 0.18 -22.80 12.87
C ARG A 141 -0.59 -22.59 14.17
N VAL A 142 -0.20 -23.34 15.19
CA VAL A 142 -0.63 -23.14 16.58
C VAL A 142 0.53 -22.56 17.40
N GLU A 143 0.24 -21.56 18.21
CA GLU A 143 1.16 -20.94 19.17
C GLU A 143 0.53 -20.98 20.58
N ASP A 144 1.26 -20.52 21.61
CA ASP A 144 0.83 -20.63 23.01
C ASP A 144 -0.50 -19.95 23.33
N ARG A 145 -0.83 -18.85 22.63
CA ARG A 145 -2.01 -18.01 22.89
C ARG A 145 -2.84 -17.70 21.64
N ARG A 146 -2.49 -18.31 20.51
CA ARG A 146 -3.17 -18.06 19.24
C ARG A 146 -2.98 -19.19 18.25
N ALA A 147 -3.83 -19.24 17.23
CA ALA A 147 -3.61 -20.09 16.06
C ALA A 147 -4.14 -19.41 14.79
N LEU A 148 -3.55 -19.76 13.67
CA LEU A 148 -4.01 -19.43 12.32
C LEU A 148 -4.23 -20.75 11.59
N LEU A 149 -5.41 -20.96 11.02
CA LEU A 149 -5.76 -22.14 10.26
C LEU A 149 -6.26 -21.72 8.87
N LEU A 150 -5.49 -22.02 7.82
CA LEU A 150 -5.93 -21.87 6.43
C LEU A 150 -6.91 -22.98 6.10
N THR A 151 -8.11 -22.64 5.64
CA THR A 151 -9.20 -23.62 5.56
C THR A 151 -9.04 -24.65 4.46
N ARG A 152 -8.29 -24.32 3.40
CA ARG A 152 -7.92 -25.23 2.29
C ARG A 152 -7.30 -26.55 2.73
N SER A 153 -6.66 -26.57 3.89
CA SER A 153 -5.92 -27.72 4.38
C SER A 153 -6.66 -28.47 5.49
N LEU A 154 -7.93 -28.09 5.78
CA LEU A 154 -8.71 -28.62 6.90
C LEU A 154 -9.80 -29.62 6.51
N PHE A 155 -10.30 -29.55 5.28
CA PHE A 155 -11.57 -30.21 4.92
C PHE A 155 -11.39 -31.40 3.99
N VAL A 156 -11.99 -32.53 4.41
CA VAL A 156 -12.33 -33.66 3.54
C VAL A 156 -13.82 -33.55 3.19
N PHE A 157 -14.15 -33.50 1.90
CA PHE A 157 -15.51 -33.24 1.41
C PHE A 157 -15.89 -34.14 0.22
N PRO A 158 -17.17 -34.27 -0.14
CA PRO A 158 -17.59 -35.04 -1.32
C PRO A 158 -16.98 -34.50 -2.62
N LEU A 159 -16.36 -35.35 -3.44
CA LEU A 159 -15.70 -34.96 -4.70
C LEU A 159 -16.59 -34.09 -5.63
N PRO A 160 -17.92 -34.33 -5.78
CA PRO A 160 -18.77 -33.51 -6.64
C PRO A 160 -18.82 -32.02 -6.26
N TRP A 161 -18.39 -31.64 -5.06
CA TRP A 161 -18.26 -30.23 -4.68
C TRP A 161 -17.18 -29.50 -5.47
N LEU A 162 -16.14 -30.20 -5.97
CA LEU A 162 -15.12 -29.59 -6.83
C LEU A 162 -15.69 -29.15 -8.19
N ASP A 163 -16.71 -29.85 -8.68
CA ASP A 163 -17.32 -29.54 -9.97
C ASP A 163 -18.18 -28.26 -9.93
N GLN A 164 -18.55 -27.81 -8.73
CA GLN A 164 -19.49 -26.69 -8.51
C GLN A 164 -19.11 -25.81 -7.32
N LEU A 165 -17.83 -25.45 -7.18
CA LEU A 165 -17.34 -24.73 -5.98
C LEU A 165 -18.08 -23.43 -5.66
N GLN A 166 -18.56 -22.72 -6.69
CA GLN A 166 -19.29 -21.46 -6.56
C GLN A 166 -20.79 -21.62 -6.36
N ALA A 167 -21.34 -22.79 -6.70
CA ALA A 167 -22.76 -22.98 -6.58
C ALA A 167 -23.12 -22.97 -5.09
N PRO A 168 -24.14 -22.19 -4.68
CA PRO A 168 -24.65 -22.29 -3.33
C PRO A 168 -24.96 -23.74 -3.00
N PHE A 169 -24.57 -24.18 -1.80
CA PHE A 169 -24.81 -25.54 -1.38
C PHE A 169 -26.30 -25.89 -1.50
N GLN A 170 -26.61 -27.03 -2.12
CA GLN A 170 -27.97 -27.58 -2.21
C GLN A 170 -28.33 -28.30 -0.90
N GLY A 171 -28.34 -27.55 0.21
CA GLY A 171 -28.52 -28.08 1.56
C GLY A 171 -27.85 -27.18 2.61
N THR A 172 -27.65 -27.70 3.82
CA THR A 172 -27.00 -26.95 4.90
C THR A 172 -25.58 -27.42 5.17
N VAL A 173 -24.59 -26.53 5.08
CA VAL A 173 -23.21 -26.78 5.50
C VAL A 173 -22.91 -25.92 6.72
N GLN A 174 -22.44 -26.54 7.80
CA GLN A 174 -22.12 -25.86 9.06
C GLN A 174 -20.72 -26.22 9.54
N VAL A 175 -19.97 -25.23 10.00
CA VAL A 175 -18.64 -25.41 10.59
C VAL A 175 -18.66 -24.91 12.03
N GLN A 176 -18.41 -25.80 12.98
CA GLN A 176 -18.23 -25.47 14.38
C GLN A 176 -16.73 -25.52 14.72
N VAL A 177 -16.18 -24.40 15.18
CA VAL A 177 -14.80 -24.33 15.67
C VAL A 177 -14.83 -24.34 17.19
N VAL A 178 -14.11 -25.28 17.79
CA VAL A 178 -13.98 -25.44 19.24
C VAL A 178 -12.58 -24.99 19.66
N PRO A 179 -12.41 -23.72 20.08
CA PRO A 179 -11.14 -23.21 20.51
C PRO A 179 -10.79 -23.69 21.93
N PRO A 180 -9.51 -23.58 22.36
CA PRO A 180 -9.16 -23.64 23.78
C PRO A 180 -9.99 -22.67 24.62
N ALA A 181 -10.17 -22.98 25.90
CA ALA A 181 -10.99 -22.14 26.79
C ALA A 181 -10.45 -20.69 26.85
N GLY A 182 -11.35 -19.72 26.65
CA GLY A 182 -11.03 -18.29 26.68
C GLY A 182 -10.51 -17.70 25.36
N TRP A 183 -10.24 -18.53 24.34
CA TRP A 183 -9.80 -18.05 23.03
C TRP A 183 -10.99 -17.61 22.17
N ALA A 184 -10.86 -16.45 21.52
CA ALA A 184 -11.82 -15.98 20.53
C ALA A 184 -11.65 -16.72 19.19
N VAL A 185 -12.68 -16.68 18.35
CA VAL A 185 -12.68 -17.23 16.99
C VAL A 185 -13.06 -16.12 16.02
N HIS A 186 -12.22 -15.89 15.01
CA HIS A 186 -12.44 -14.90 13.97
C HIS A 186 -12.31 -15.55 12.59
N THR A 187 -13.26 -15.24 11.70
CA THR A 187 -13.28 -15.68 10.31
C THR A 187 -14.22 -14.75 9.53
N THR A 188 -14.19 -14.85 8.20
CA THR A 188 -15.10 -14.11 7.33
C THR A 188 -16.41 -14.83 7.07
N TRP A 189 -16.53 -16.12 7.41
CA TRP A 189 -17.79 -16.84 7.28
C TRP A 189 -18.94 -16.18 8.05
N PRO A 190 -20.15 -16.13 7.46
CA PRO A 190 -21.37 -15.81 8.19
C PRO A 190 -21.56 -16.75 9.39
N SER A 191 -22.01 -16.22 10.51
CA SER A 191 -22.40 -17.04 11.67
C SER A 191 -23.89 -17.34 11.66
N ASN A 192 -24.30 -18.45 12.26
CA ASN A 192 -25.69 -18.66 12.61
C ASN A 192 -26.18 -17.61 13.64
N ALA A 193 -27.49 -17.52 13.83
CA ALA A 193 -28.10 -16.53 14.74
C ALA A 193 -27.61 -16.63 16.19
N GLU A 194 -27.16 -17.81 16.62
CA GLU A 194 -26.63 -18.06 17.96
C GLU A 194 -25.14 -17.78 18.10
N GLY A 195 -24.41 -17.55 16.99
CA GLY A 195 -22.95 -17.41 16.97
C GLY A 195 -22.19 -18.70 17.33
N THR A 196 -22.85 -19.85 17.33
CA THR A 196 -22.31 -21.15 17.75
C THR A 196 -21.70 -21.97 16.62
N ALA A 197 -22.00 -21.61 15.36
CA ALA A 197 -21.47 -22.22 14.15
C ALA A 197 -21.42 -21.22 12.98
N PHE A 198 -20.53 -21.50 12.02
CA PHE A 198 -20.35 -20.74 10.79
C PHE A 198 -21.03 -21.44 9.60
N LEU A 199 -21.46 -20.64 8.63
CA LEU A 199 -22.29 -21.03 7.49
C LEU A 199 -21.61 -20.55 6.19
N PRO A 200 -20.60 -21.27 5.66
CA PRO A 200 -20.06 -20.97 4.34
C PRO A 200 -21.14 -21.15 3.27
N ASP A 201 -21.23 -20.23 2.31
CA ASP A 201 -22.31 -20.22 1.31
C ASP A 201 -22.12 -21.29 0.23
N ASN A 202 -20.86 -21.61 -0.09
CA ASN A 202 -20.47 -22.58 -1.10
C ASN A 202 -19.14 -23.26 -0.73
N ALA A 203 -18.68 -24.20 -1.56
CA ALA A 203 -17.45 -24.95 -1.29
C ALA A 203 -16.19 -24.10 -1.48
N GLU A 204 -16.26 -23.03 -2.28
CA GLU A 204 -15.20 -22.04 -2.43
C GLU A 204 -14.93 -21.30 -1.12
N ASP A 205 -15.96 -20.75 -0.49
CA ASP A 205 -15.86 -20.04 0.79
C ASP A 205 -15.38 -20.99 1.90
N LEU A 206 -15.78 -22.26 1.85
CA LEU A 206 -15.34 -23.28 2.80
C LEU A 206 -13.81 -23.48 2.76
N VAL A 207 -13.17 -23.41 1.58
CA VAL A 207 -11.75 -23.77 1.42
C VAL A 207 -10.82 -22.59 1.16
N ASP A 208 -11.33 -21.39 0.88
CA ASP A 208 -10.48 -20.22 0.58
C ASP A 208 -10.64 -19.05 1.55
N THR A 209 -10.58 -19.35 2.85
CA THR A 209 -10.51 -18.35 3.93
C THR A 209 -9.53 -18.81 5.02
N ALA A 210 -9.52 -18.12 6.16
CA ALA A 210 -8.81 -18.55 7.35
C ALA A 210 -9.70 -18.48 8.60
N VAL A 211 -9.33 -19.29 9.59
CA VAL A 211 -9.85 -19.23 10.94
C VAL A 211 -8.72 -18.79 11.86
N VAL A 212 -8.92 -17.65 12.53
CA VAL A 212 -7.95 -17.05 13.45
C VAL A 212 -8.47 -17.22 14.87
N LEU A 213 -7.61 -17.72 15.75
CA LEU A 213 -7.98 -18.13 17.11
C LEU A 213 -7.09 -17.48 18.15
N GLY A 214 -7.66 -17.25 19.33
CA GLY A 214 -6.92 -16.81 20.51
C GLY A 214 -6.86 -15.30 20.67
N ASP A 215 -5.71 -14.82 21.15
CA ASP A 215 -5.55 -13.45 21.64
C ASP A 215 -5.37 -12.44 20.51
N TYR A 216 -6.50 -12.09 19.92
CA TYR A 216 -6.62 -11.03 18.94
C TYR A 216 -7.62 -9.98 19.42
N THR A 217 -7.36 -8.73 19.05
CA THR A 217 -8.28 -7.62 19.20
C THR A 217 -8.81 -7.23 17.83
N LEU A 218 -10.14 -7.22 17.69
CA LEU A 218 -10.82 -6.78 16.48
C LEU A 218 -11.10 -5.27 16.57
N TYR A 219 -10.62 -4.55 15.57
CA TYR A 219 -10.93 -3.15 15.34
C TYR A 219 -11.86 -3.04 14.14
N GLU A 220 -13.06 -2.52 14.33
CA GLU A 220 -13.99 -2.23 13.23
C GLU A 220 -13.98 -0.75 12.91
N LEU A 221 -13.63 -0.42 11.67
CA LEU A 221 -13.59 0.93 11.13
C LEU A 221 -14.52 1.03 9.94
N ARG A 222 -15.02 2.23 9.67
CA ARG A 222 -15.96 2.48 8.58
C ARG A 222 -15.57 3.70 7.76
N ASP A 223 -15.75 3.60 6.45
CA ASP A 223 -15.70 4.69 5.49
C ASP A 223 -16.95 4.59 4.62
N GLU A 224 -17.90 5.51 4.80
CA GLU A 224 -19.24 5.45 4.20
C GLU A 224 -19.95 4.08 4.42
N ALA A 225 -20.18 3.32 3.35
CA ALA A 225 -20.81 1.99 3.38
C ALA A 225 -19.80 0.84 3.53
N PHE A 226 -18.50 1.14 3.53
CA PHE A 226 -17.43 0.15 3.59
C PHE A 226 -16.93 -0.06 5.02
N ARG A 227 -16.73 -1.33 5.41
CA ARG A 227 -16.26 -1.75 6.74
C ARG A 227 -14.90 -2.41 6.63
N ALA A 228 -13.91 -1.87 7.33
CA ALA A 228 -12.62 -2.50 7.54
C ALA A 228 -12.58 -3.17 8.92
N ARG A 229 -12.36 -4.49 8.95
CA ARG A 229 -12.21 -5.31 10.15
C ARG A 229 -10.74 -5.66 10.32
N VAL A 230 -10.02 -4.94 11.17
CA VAL A 230 -8.58 -5.14 11.37
C VAL A 230 -8.36 -5.97 12.64
N LEU A 231 -7.74 -7.13 12.49
CA LEU A 231 -7.46 -8.07 13.55
C LEU A 231 -5.97 -8.02 13.90
N LEU A 232 -5.66 -7.51 15.10
CA LEU A 232 -4.29 -7.40 15.60
C LEU A 232 -4.08 -8.32 16.80
N PRO A 233 -2.90 -8.91 16.98
CA PRO A 233 -2.56 -9.61 18.21
C PRO A 233 -2.73 -8.70 19.42
N ALA A 234 -3.24 -9.23 20.52
CA ALA A 234 -3.35 -8.47 21.75
C ALA A 234 -1.95 -7.99 22.19
N VAL A 235 -1.78 -6.67 22.27
CA VAL A 235 -0.56 -5.99 22.72
C VAL A 235 -0.88 -5.17 23.97
N GLY A 236 0.11 -5.01 24.85
CA GLY A 236 -0.07 -4.27 26.11
C GLY A 236 -0.28 -2.77 25.95
N ASP A 237 -0.04 -2.22 24.75
CA ASP A 237 -0.29 -0.81 24.41
C ASP A 237 -1.47 -0.70 23.45
N GLU A 238 -2.68 -0.53 24.01
CA GLU A 238 -3.92 -0.37 23.24
C GLU A 238 -3.89 0.84 22.29
N ARG A 239 -3.14 1.89 22.66
CA ARG A 239 -3.05 3.10 21.84
C ARG A 239 -2.29 2.81 20.55
N LEU A 240 -1.11 2.20 20.67
CA LEU A 240 -0.31 1.79 19.53
C LEU A 240 -1.04 0.76 18.65
N ALA A 241 -1.80 -0.14 19.27
CA ALA A 241 -2.62 -1.12 18.54
C ALA A 241 -3.71 -0.43 17.70
N ARG A 242 -4.40 0.54 18.30
CA ARG A 242 -5.44 1.32 17.60
C ARG A 242 -4.86 2.13 16.45
N GLU A 243 -3.75 2.83 16.68
CA GLU A 243 -3.02 3.60 15.65
C GLU A 243 -2.69 2.73 14.42
N ARG A 244 -2.22 1.48 14.65
CA ARG A 244 -1.94 0.52 13.57
C ARG A 244 -3.20 0.06 12.85
N ALA A 245 -4.27 -0.21 13.60
CA ALA A 245 -5.54 -0.61 13.00
C ALA A 245 -6.11 0.49 12.09
N ASP A 246 -6.04 1.75 12.53
CA ASP A 246 -6.45 2.90 11.74
C ASP A 246 -5.60 3.01 10.45
N ALA A 247 -4.27 2.90 10.55
CA ALA A 247 -3.37 2.98 9.39
C ALA A 247 -3.63 1.88 8.34
N LEU A 248 -3.87 0.65 8.79
CA LEU A 248 -4.21 -0.49 7.94
C LEU A 248 -5.57 -0.29 7.25
N ALA A 249 -6.59 0.09 8.02
CA ALA A 249 -7.91 0.35 7.47
C ALA A 249 -7.92 1.47 6.41
N GLN A 250 -7.12 2.53 6.60
CA GLN A 250 -6.98 3.58 5.60
C GLN A 250 -6.45 3.07 4.25
N GLY A 251 -5.56 2.08 4.26
CA GLY A 251 -5.09 1.43 3.04
C GLY A 251 -6.22 0.69 2.32
N MET A 252 -7.05 -0.02 3.09
CA MET A 252 -8.21 -0.75 2.57
C MET A 252 -9.28 0.21 2.01
N PHE A 253 -9.54 1.32 2.69
CA PHE A 253 -10.45 2.37 2.20
C PHE A 253 -9.96 2.99 0.89
N PHE A 254 -8.65 3.24 0.78
CA PHE A 254 -8.08 3.76 -0.45
C PHE A 254 -8.24 2.77 -1.61
N ALA A 255 -7.91 1.49 -1.38
CA ALA A 255 -8.11 0.44 -2.38
C ALA A 255 -9.58 0.36 -2.81
N HIS A 256 -10.51 0.35 -1.84
CA HIS A 256 -11.94 0.34 -2.12
C HIS A 256 -12.39 1.54 -2.97
N ARG A 257 -11.96 2.77 -2.62
CA ARG A 257 -12.30 3.98 -3.39
C ARG A 257 -11.73 3.94 -4.80
N LEU A 258 -10.53 3.38 -4.97
CA LEU A 258 -9.93 3.24 -6.28
C LEU A 258 -10.74 2.31 -7.19
N PHE A 259 -11.19 1.15 -6.70
CA PHE A 259 -12.04 0.26 -7.49
C PHE A 259 -13.52 0.70 -7.50
N GLY A 260 -13.90 1.58 -6.57
CA GLY A 260 -15.25 2.15 -6.44
C GLY A 260 -16.34 1.12 -6.12
N ALA A 261 -15.96 -0.08 -5.67
CA ALA A 261 -16.85 -1.16 -5.23
C ALA A 261 -16.06 -2.25 -4.49
N ALA A 262 -16.75 -3.09 -3.71
CA ALA A 262 -16.15 -4.28 -3.08
C ALA A 262 -15.73 -5.31 -4.15
N PRO A 263 -14.80 -6.23 -3.86
CA PRO A 263 -14.37 -7.26 -4.82
C PRO A 263 -15.54 -8.08 -5.38
N ASN A 264 -16.57 -8.36 -4.59
CA ASN A 264 -17.80 -9.05 -4.99
C ASN A 264 -18.97 -8.16 -5.44
N LEU A 265 -18.78 -6.84 -5.49
CA LEU A 265 -19.84 -5.83 -5.73
C LEU A 265 -21.03 -5.86 -4.75
N GLY A 266 -20.89 -6.49 -3.59
CA GLY A 266 -21.95 -6.54 -2.57
C GLY A 266 -22.30 -5.16 -1.99
N PRO A 267 -23.56 -4.94 -1.54
CA PRO A 267 -24.02 -3.66 -1.00
C PRO A 267 -23.43 -3.32 0.38
N GLU A 268 -22.99 -4.33 1.14
CA GLU A 268 -22.18 -4.13 2.35
C GLU A 268 -20.76 -4.65 2.07
N ALA A 269 -19.86 -3.72 1.76
CA ALA A 269 -18.47 -4.05 1.53
C ALA A 269 -17.76 -4.21 2.88
N SER A 270 -17.46 -5.44 3.29
CA SER A 270 -16.68 -5.71 4.51
C SER A 270 -15.42 -6.46 4.15
N LEU A 271 -14.26 -5.92 4.48
CA LEU A 271 -12.97 -6.63 4.34
C LEU A 271 -12.37 -6.85 5.73
N MET A 272 -11.78 -8.03 5.95
CA MET A 272 -10.99 -8.36 7.13
C MET A 272 -9.50 -8.37 6.79
N ALA A 273 -8.69 -7.66 7.57
CA ALA A 273 -7.24 -7.74 7.50
C ALA A 273 -6.71 -8.31 8.82
N VAL A 274 -5.90 -9.36 8.76
CA VAL A 274 -5.32 -10.03 9.92
C VAL A 274 -3.81 -9.82 9.93
N PHE A 275 -3.32 -9.23 11.00
CA PHE A 275 -1.89 -9.14 11.25
C PHE A 275 -1.39 -10.39 11.97
N VAL A 276 -0.42 -11.07 11.38
CA VAL A 276 0.20 -12.28 11.92
C VAL A 276 1.64 -11.94 12.29
N PRO A 277 2.07 -12.02 13.55
CA PRO A 277 3.46 -11.71 13.88
C PRO A 277 4.42 -12.65 13.18
N ALA A 278 5.48 -12.10 12.59
CA ALA A 278 6.54 -12.93 12.06
C ALA A 278 7.21 -13.73 13.21
N PRO A 279 7.64 -14.98 12.97
CA PRO A 279 8.41 -15.73 13.95
C PRO A 279 9.73 -15.02 14.30
N ASP A 280 10.27 -15.24 15.51
CA ASP A 280 11.46 -14.52 16.04
C ASP A 280 12.72 -14.59 15.14
N GLN A 281 12.78 -15.56 14.22
CA GLN A 281 13.89 -15.75 13.27
C GLN A 281 13.61 -15.23 11.86
N ALA A 282 12.42 -14.66 11.61
CA ALA A 282 12.08 -14.12 10.29
C ALA A 282 12.87 -12.82 10.02
N PRO A 283 13.30 -12.58 8.77
CA PRO A 283 13.92 -11.31 8.39
C PRO A 283 12.99 -10.15 8.73
N ALA A 284 13.51 -9.13 9.43
CA ALA A 284 12.72 -8.00 9.89
C ALA A 284 12.18 -7.10 8.75
N ASP A 285 12.65 -7.33 7.52
CA ASP A 285 12.51 -6.44 6.36
C ASP A 285 11.63 -7.01 5.23
N GLN A 286 11.12 -8.24 5.33
CA GLN A 286 10.31 -8.85 4.27
C GLN A 286 8.92 -9.28 4.76
N PRO A 287 7.92 -8.41 4.63
CA PRO A 287 6.54 -8.71 4.97
C PRO A 287 5.94 -9.63 3.90
N VAL A 288 5.29 -10.68 4.36
CA VAL A 288 4.65 -11.69 3.51
C VAL A 288 3.14 -11.51 3.62
N GLY A 289 2.41 -11.68 2.52
CA GLY A 289 0.99 -11.40 2.48
C GLY A 289 0.22 -12.47 1.71
N MET A 290 -1.07 -12.57 1.98
CA MET A 290 -1.96 -13.40 1.19
C MET A 290 -3.38 -12.82 1.17
N ALA A 291 -3.93 -12.65 -0.03
CA ALA A 291 -5.34 -12.34 -0.25
C ALA A 291 -6.16 -13.63 -0.42
N LEU A 292 -7.19 -13.80 0.42
CA LEU A 292 -8.08 -14.94 0.49
C LEU A 292 -9.52 -14.49 0.25
N GLY A 293 -10.36 -15.37 -0.30
CA GLY A 293 -11.76 -15.01 -0.56
C GLY A 293 -11.88 -13.80 -1.49
N ASP A 294 -12.99 -13.10 -1.34
CA ASP A 294 -13.22 -11.75 -1.79
C ASP A 294 -13.00 -10.72 -0.67
N ASP A 295 -12.70 -11.19 0.56
CA ASP A 295 -12.87 -10.38 1.75
C ASP A 295 -11.80 -10.50 2.84
N LEU A 296 -10.75 -11.31 2.66
CA LEU A 296 -9.75 -11.55 3.69
C LEU A 296 -8.32 -11.26 3.21
N ILE A 297 -7.56 -10.52 4.02
CA ILE A 297 -6.14 -10.25 3.84
C ILE A 297 -5.40 -10.77 5.05
N LEU A 298 -4.36 -11.58 4.85
CA LEU A 298 -3.38 -11.96 5.86
C LEU A 298 -2.08 -11.22 5.58
N VAL A 299 -1.50 -10.58 6.60
CA VAL A 299 -0.15 -10.01 6.48
C VAL A 299 0.70 -10.49 7.64
N GLN A 300 1.83 -11.11 7.32
CA GLN A 300 2.86 -11.49 8.26
C GLN A 300 4.05 -10.54 8.20
N ALA A 301 4.37 -9.90 9.32
CA ALA A 301 5.53 -9.00 9.39
C ALA A 301 6.09 -8.89 10.81
N ALA A 302 7.28 -8.30 10.94
CA ALA A 302 7.83 -7.91 12.24
C ALA A 302 7.08 -6.69 12.81
N MET A 303 6.78 -6.72 14.11
CA MET A 303 6.01 -5.66 14.77
C MET A 303 6.70 -4.29 14.80
N SER A 304 7.99 -4.21 14.51
CA SER A 304 8.77 -2.97 14.43
C SER A 304 8.68 -2.27 13.07
N SER A 305 8.09 -2.89 12.04
CA SER A 305 8.25 -2.46 10.64
C SER A 305 6.96 -1.88 10.01
N ALA A 306 6.57 -0.68 10.41
CA ALA A 306 5.32 -0.04 9.93
C ALA A 306 5.29 0.16 8.39
N LEU A 307 6.41 0.53 7.77
CA LEU A 307 6.52 0.77 6.32
C LEU A 307 6.35 -0.49 5.47
N SER A 308 6.89 -1.60 5.95
CA SER A 308 6.83 -2.87 5.22
C SER A 308 5.42 -3.46 5.31
N LEU A 309 4.77 -3.31 6.47
CA LEU A 309 3.39 -3.70 6.68
C LEU A 309 2.42 -2.97 5.73
N ASP A 310 2.59 -1.67 5.52
CA ASP A 310 1.79 -0.89 4.55
C ASP A 310 1.92 -1.44 3.12
N GLU A 311 3.15 -1.74 2.71
CA GLU A 311 3.43 -2.27 1.37
C GLU A 311 2.75 -3.61 1.12
N ALA A 312 2.92 -4.56 2.04
CA ALA A 312 2.30 -5.88 1.93
C ALA A 312 0.78 -5.78 1.97
N LEU A 313 0.22 -4.97 2.89
CA LEU A 313 -1.22 -4.76 2.95
C LEU A 313 -1.76 -4.21 1.63
N MET A 314 -1.13 -3.17 1.08
CA MET A 314 -1.62 -2.54 -0.15
C MET A 314 -1.55 -3.51 -1.33
N ARG A 315 -0.46 -4.27 -1.44
CA ARG A 315 -0.33 -5.33 -2.45
C ARG A 315 -1.45 -6.35 -2.33
N GLU A 316 -1.67 -6.92 -1.14
CA GLU A 316 -2.71 -7.94 -0.94
C GLU A 316 -4.13 -7.36 -1.09
N ALA A 317 -4.35 -6.11 -0.68
CA ALA A 317 -5.60 -5.42 -0.93
C ALA A 317 -5.88 -5.36 -2.44
N VAL A 318 -4.93 -4.88 -3.25
CA VAL A 318 -5.09 -4.84 -4.71
C VAL A 318 -5.32 -6.24 -5.31
N ARG A 319 -4.70 -7.29 -4.75
CA ARG A 319 -4.91 -8.69 -5.18
C ARG A 319 -6.35 -9.16 -5.03
N LEU A 320 -7.11 -8.68 -4.03
CA LEU A 320 -8.54 -9.01 -3.94
C LEU A 320 -9.31 -8.61 -5.19
N TRP A 321 -8.98 -7.46 -5.79
CA TRP A 321 -9.59 -7.02 -7.05
C TRP A 321 -8.90 -7.58 -8.28
N MET A 322 -7.57 -7.55 -8.35
CA MET A 322 -6.83 -7.85 -9.59
C MET A 322 -6.43 -9.32 -9.78
N VAL A 323 -6.55 -10.13 -8.73
CA VAL A 323 -6.26 -11.57 -8.77
C VAL A 323 -7.51 -12.37 -8.44
N ASN A 324 -8.23 -12.02 -7.38
CA ASN A 324 -9.38 -12.82 -6.94
C ASN A 324 -10.64 -12.47 -7.74
N ALA A 325 -10.92 -11.18 -7.95
CA ALA A 325 -12.08 -10.74 -8.73
C ALA A 325 -11.79 -10.66 -10.24
N VAL A 326 -10.70 -10.04 -10.70
CA VAL A 326 -10.28 -10.02 -12.11
C VAL A 326 -9.37 -11.21 -12.36
N ARG A 327 -9.97 -12.35 -12.67
CA ARG A 327 -9.27 -13.62 -12.64
C ARG A 327 -8.98 -14.18 -14.03
N THR A 328 -7.81 -14.78 -14.21
CA THR A 328 -7.34 -15.30 -15.51
C THR A 328 -7.37 -16.83 -15.59
N ALA A 329 -7.63 -17.51 -14.47
CA ALA A 329 -7.82 -18.94 -14.37
C ALA A 329 -8.96 -19.25 -13.38
N PRO A 330 -9.65 -20.40 -13.48
CA PRO A 330 -10.65 -20.78 -12.49
C PRO A 330 -10.08 -20.76 -11.06
N ARG A 331 -10.89 -20.57 -10.03
CA ARG A 331 -10.35 -20.46 -8.66
C ARG A 331 -9.74 -21.73 -8.09
N TRP A 332 -10.29 -22.87 -8.46
CA TRP A 332 -9.68 -24.17 -8.21
C TRP A 332 -8.44 -24.43 -9.07
N SER A 333 -8.15 -23.56 -10.05
CA SER A 333 -6.88 -23.63 -10.75
C SER A 333 -5.78 -23.38 -9.73
N MET A 334 -5.01 -24.42 -9.55
CA MET A 334 -3.87 -24.52 -8.66
C MET A 334 -2.75 -23.56 -9.10
N ASP A 335 -2.86 -23.04 -10.33
CA ASP A 335 -2.16 -21.90 -10.89
C ASP A 335 -3.19 -20.78 -11.08
N PRO A 336 -3.38 -19.88 -10.09
CA PRO A 336 -4.42 -18.86 -10.12
C PRO A 336 -4.22 -17.83 -11.24
N CYS A 337 -3.05 -17.83 -11.87
CA CYS A 337 -2.65 -16.88 -12.90
C CYS A 337 -2.87 -17.40 -14.31
N GLY A 338 -3.01 -18.72 -14.46
CA GLY A 338 -3.18 -19.38 -15.74
C GLY A 338 -2.19 -18.88 -16.79
N ARG A 339 -2.72 -18.56 -17.97
CA ARG A 339 -1.91 -18.12 -19.12
C ARG A 339 -1.56 -16.63 -19.10
N GLU A 340 -2.08 -15.87 -18.15
CA GLU A 340 -1.95 -14.40 -18.12
C GLU A 340 -1.32 -13.90 -16.80
N PRO A 341 -0.15 -14.42 -16.38
CA PRO A 341 0.49 -14.00 -15.13
C PRO A 341 0.94 -12.54 -15.14
N TRP A 342 1.06 -11.94 -16.33
CA TRP A 342 1.44 -10.55 -16.48
C TRP A 342 0.39 -9.57 -15.95
N LEU A 343 -0.89 -9.95 -16.06
CA LEU A 343 -2.01 -9.18 -15.56
C LEU A 343 -2.15 -9.35 -14.04
N THR A 344 -2.18 -10.59 -13.58
CA THR A 344 -2.48 -10.90 -12.17
C THR A 344 -1.32 -10.58 -11.22
N TYR A 345 -0.06 -10.72 -11.65
CA TYR A 345 1.08 -10.36 -10.81
C TYR A 345 1.65 -8.99 -11.16
N GLY A 346 2.05 -8.78 -12.41
CA GLY A 346 2.76 -7.56 -12.80
C GLY A 346 1.96 -6.27 -12.62
N TRP A 347 0.72 -6.24 -13.13
CA TRP A 347 -0.14 -5.06 -12.98
C TRP A 347 -0.55 -4.84 -11.52
N THR A 348 -0.78 -5.91 -10.77
CA THR A 348 -1.06 -5.80 -9.33
C THR A 348 0.08 -5.13 -8.57
N GLU A 349 1.33 -5.55 -8.78
CA GLU A 349 2.48 -4.89 -8.17
C GLU A 349 2.62 -3.43 -8.63
N TYR A 350 2.44 -3.16 -9.93
CA TYR A 350 2.48 -1.81 -10.46
C TYR A 350 1.44 -0.90 -9.80
N LEU A 351 0.18 -1.35 -9.76
CA LEU A 351 -0.93 -0.60 -9.19
C LEU A 351 -0.75 -0.39 -7.69
N ALA A 352 -0.25 -1.39 -6.94
CA ALA A 352 0.04 -1.23 -5.52
C ALA A 352 1.06 -0.10 -5.27
N TRP A 353 2.15 -0.04 -6.05
CA TRP A 353 3.14 1.04 -5.96
C TRP A 353 2.59 2.38 -6.43
N ARG A 354 1.80 2.39 -7.51
CA ARG A 354 1.15 3.61 -8.02
C ARG A 354 0.18 4.19 -7.01
N ILE A 355 -0.60 3.35 -6.34
CA ILE A 355 -1.53 3.72 -5.27
C ILE A 355 -0.81 4.36 -4.10
N ARG A 356 0.31 3.78 -3.67
CA ARG A 356 1.12 4.35 -2.59
C ARG A 356 1.66 5.73 -2.98
N LEU A 357 2.03 5.93 -4.24
CA LEU A 357 2.44 7.24 -4.75
C LEU A 357 1.27 8.23 -4.74
N ASP A 358 0.14 7.87 -5.35
CA ASP A 358 -1.02 8.76 -5.50
C ASP A 358 -1.70 9.09 -4.16
N SER A 359 -1.57 8.21 -3.15
CA SER A 359 -2.00 8.46 -1.77
C SER A 359 -1.01 9.25 -0.92
N GLY A 360 0.18 9.58 -1.45
CA GLY A 360 1.23 10.29 -0.72
C GLY A 360 1.99 9.45 0.30
N ARG A 361 1.76 8.13 0.36
CA ARG A 361 2.44 7.21 1.29
C ARG A 361 3.91 6.99 0.94
N ILE A 362 4.27 7.16 -0.31
CA ILE A 362 5.67 7.15 -0.79
C ILE A 362 5.94 8.37 -1.67
N SER A 363 7.19 8.82 -1.68
CA SER A 363 7.62 9.91 -2.56
C SER A 363 7.78 9.45 -4.01
N PRO A 364 7.73 10.38 -4.99
CA PRO A 364 8.07 10.08 -6.38
C PRO A 364 9.44 9.41 -6.52
N LEU A 365 10.40 9.79 -5.67
CA LEU A 365 11.72 9.18 -5.63
C LEU A 365 11.65 7.69 -5.27
N GLN A 366 10.95 7.35 -4.18
CA GLN A 366 10.82 5.96 -3.74
C GLN A 366 10.14 5.10 -4.80
N TYR A 367 9.11 5.65 -5.45
CA TYR A 367 8.41 5.00 -6.56
C TYR A 367 9.34 4.73 -7.76
N TRP A 368 10.09 5.74 -8.22
CA TRP A 368 11.00 5.56 -9.34
C TRP A 368 12.19 4.68 -9.00
N GLU A 369 12.70 4.73 -7.77
CA GLU A 369 13.78 3.84 -7.34
C GLU A 369 13.33 2.38 -7.31
N HIS A 370 12.09 2.12 -6.90
CA HIS A 370 11.49 0.79 -7.04
C HIS A 370 11.49 0.34 -8.50
N LEU A 371 10.93 1.14 -9.42
CA LEU A 371 10.88 0.78 -10.84
C LEU A 371 12.26 0.61 -11.48
N ARG A 372 13.30 1.32 -11.01
CA ARG A 372 14.69 1.10 -11.44
C ARG A 372 15.24 -0.23 -10.97
N ARG A 373 14.99 -0.63 -9.72
CA ARG A 373 15.36 -1.97 -9.24
C ARG A 373 14.70 -3.05 -10.09
N VAL A 374 13.44 -2.85 -10.45
CA VAL A 374 12.69 -3.75 -11.33
C VAL A 374 13.30 -3.80 -12.74
N ALA A 375 13.63 -2.64 -13.32
CA ALA A 375 14.29 -2.56 -14.62
C ALA A 375 15.67 -3.24 -14.63
N ARG A 376 16.46 -3.05 -13.57
CA ARG A 376 17.75 -3.72 -13.40
C ARG A 376 17.60 -5.22 -13.26
N ALA A 377 16.67 -5.68 -12.41
CA ALA A 377 16.39 -7.10 -12.22
C ALA A 377 15.94 -7.78 -13.53
N LEU A 378 15.16 -7.07 -14.37
CA LEU A 378 14.81 -7.56 -15.69
C LEU A 378 16.02 -7.67 -16.61
N ALA A 379 16.86 -6.63 -16.67
CA ALA A 379 18.05 -6.58 -17.52
C ALA A 379 19.09 -7.65 -17.16
N GLU A 380 19.21 -7.98 -15.87
CA GLU A 380 20.11 -9.00 -15.34
C GLU A 380 19.54 -10.44 -15.46
N SER A 381 18.26 -10.58 -15.83
CA SER A 381 17.60 -11.89 -15.87
C SER A 381 18.18 -12.82 -16.96
N PRO A 382 18.53 -14.08 -16.61
CA PRO A 382 19.03 -15.05 -17.58
C PRO A 382 17.96 -15.53 -18.58
N PHE A 383 16.69 -15.18 -18.34
CA PHE A 383 15.53 -15.56 -19.15
C PHE A 383 15.16 -14.51 -20.20
N LEU A 384 15.62 -13.26 -20.06
CA LEU A 384 15.18 -12.11 -20.86
C LEU A 384 15.26 -12.35 -22.37
N ASN A 385 16.35 -12.93 -22.84
CA ASN A 385 16.63 -13.17 -24.26
C ASN A 385 16.29 -14.61 -24.70
N LYS A 386 15.61 -15.39 -23.86
CA LYS A 386 15.31 -16.81 -24.12
C LYS A 386 13.81 -17.09 -24.19
N PHE A 387 13.03 -16.39 -23.37
CA PHE A 387 11.61 -16.68 -23.19
C PHE A 387 10.76 -15.42 -23.27
N SER A 388 9.57 -15.55 -23.85
CA SER A 388 8.48 -14.60 -23.73
C SER A 388 7.69 -14.84 -22.44
N LEU A 389 6.76 -13.94 -22.09
CA LEU A 389 5.87 -14.17 -20.95
C LEU A 389 4.91 -15.33 -21.20
N ALA A 390 4.47 -15.50 -22.45
CA ALA A 390 3.63 -16.62 -22.86
C ALA A 390 4.35 -17.98 -22.72
N ASP A 391 5.65 -18.06 -23.03
CA ASP A 391 6.41 -19.31 -22.97
C ASP A 391 6.51 -19.88 -21.55
N VAL A 392 6.49 -19.00 -20.53
CA VAL A 392 6.73 -19.35 -19.13
C VAL A 392 5.49 -19.23 -18.25
N ALA A 393 4.34 -18.95 -18.86
CA ALA A 393 3.07 -18.89 -18.16
C ALA A 393 2.76 -20.26 -17.50
N GLY A 394 2.40 -20.22 -16.23
CA GLY A 394 2.17 -21.41 -15.40
C GLY A 394 3.39 -22.24 -15.00
N GLN A 395 4.61 -21.83 -15.41
CA GLN A 395 5.86 -22.53 -15.07
C GLN A 395 6.62 -21.91 -13.89
N MET A 396 6.12 -20.78 -13.34
CA MET A 396 6.79 -20.06 -12.25
C MET A 396 6.83 -20.82 -10.91
N ARG A 397 6.03 -21.87 -10.74
CA ARG A 397 5.93 -22.58 -9.46
C ARG A 397 7.27 -23.22 -9.09
N GLY A 398 7.80 -22.85 -7.94
CA GLY A 398 9.05 -23.40 -7.42
C GLY A 398 10.32 -22.84 -8.04
N ASP A 399 10.24 -21.88 -8.98
CA ASP A 399 11.39 -21.21 -9.59
C ASP A 399 11.36 -19.70 -9.32
N ALA A 400 12.14 -19.27 -8.32
CA ALA A 400 12.18 -17.89 -7.88
C ALA A 400 12.82 -16.92 -8.89
N GLU A 401 13.79 -17.37 -9.70
CA GLU A 401 14.38 -16.50 -10.73
C GLU A 401 13.41 -16.31 -11.90
N LEU A 402 12.70 -17.38 -12.27
CA LEU A 402 11.67 -17.30 -13.31
C LEU A 402 10.50 -16.41 -12.87
N ALA A 403 10.04 -16.55 -11.62
CA ALA A 403 9.05 -15.65 -11.04
C ALA A 403 9.53 -14.20 -11.10
N ARG A 404 10.76 -13.91 -10.66
CA ARG A 404 11.33 -12.55 -10.71
C ARG A 404 11.35 -11.98 -12.13
N PHE A 405 11.67 -12.78 -13.14
CA PHE A 405 11.61 -12.38 -14.55
C PHE A 405 10.20 -11.96 -14.96
N VAL A 406 9.19 -12.79 -14.68
CA VAL A 406 7.79 -12.51 -15.03
C VAL A 406 7.31 -11.25 -14.32
N TYR A 407 7.47 -11.17 -13.00
CA TYR A 407 7.09 -9.98 -12.22
C TYR A 407 7.73 -8.71 -12.78
N SER A 408 9.03 -8.73 -13.07
CA SER A 408 9.75 -7.54 -13.50
C SER A 408 9.33 -7.07 -14.90
N LYS A 409 9.23 -7.99 -15.86
CA LYS A 409 8.79 -7.66 -17.23
C LYS A 409 7.34 -7.18 -17.25
N SER A 410 6.48 -7.81 -16.47
CA SER A 410 5.06 -7.45 -16.42
C SER A 410 4.79 -6.13 -15.70
N GLN A 411 5.53 -5.81 -14.64
CA GLN A 411 5.41 -4.52 -13.93
C GLN A 411 5.89 -3.35 -14.81
N LEU A 412 6.98 -3.52 -15.58
CA LEU A 412 7.41 -2.51 -16.56
C LEU A 412 6.46 -2.42 -17.75
N GLY A 413 5.86 -3.54 -18.18
CA GLY A 413 4.78 -3.54 -19.16
C GLY A 413 3.58 -2.71 -18.70
N ALA A 414 3.16 -2.85 -17.44
CA ALA A 414 2.10 -2.03 -16.84
C ALA A 414 2.46 -0.53 -16.85
N LEU A 415 3.70 -0.18 -16.50
CA LEU A 415 4.20 1.19 -16.57
C LEU A 415 4.12 1.79 -17.98
N LEU A 416 4.52 1.03 -19.00
CA LEU A 416 4.45 1.47 -20.40
C LEU A 416 3.00 1.63 -20.87
N ALA A 417 2.11 0.71 -20.47
CA ALA A 417 0.68 0.80 -20.76
C ALA A 417 0.05 2.05 -20.11
N ASP A 418 0.32 2.29 -18.83
CA ASP A 418 -0.21 3.45 -18.10
C ASP A 418 0.25 4.77 -18.73
N ARG A 419 1.55 4.90 -19.05
CA ARG A 419 2.09 6.10 -19.69
C ARG A 419 1.50 6.34 -21.07
N ARG A 420 1.39 5.30 -21.89
CA ARG A 420 0.80 5.41 -23.22
C ARG A 420 -0.66 5.83 -23.13
N LEU A 421 -1.43 5.21 -22.24
CA LEU A 421 -2.83 5.52 -22.02
C LEU A 421 -3.03 6.97 -21.55
N ARG A 422 -2.22 7.44 -20.60
CA ARG A 422 -2.23 8.84 -20.15
C ARG A 422 -1.87 9.79 -21.30
N ALA A 423 -0.88 9.47 -22.12
CA ALA A 423 -0.48 10.31 -23.25
C ALA A 423 -1.60 10.42 -24.30
N GLU A 424 -2.22 9.29 -24.68
CA GLU A 424 -3.28 9.23 -25.69
C GLU A 424 -4.60 9.90 -25.20
N THR A 425 -4.82 9.95 -23.89
CA THR A 425 -6.04 10.53 -23.30
C THR A 425 -5.84 11.92 -22.70
N GLU A 426 -4.67 12.52 -22.85
CA GLU A 426 -4.30 13.80 -22.22
C GLU A 426 -4.46 13.76 -20.70
N GLY A 427 -4.10 12.63 -20.09
CA GLY A 427 -4.13 12.39 -18.65
C GLY A 427 -5.51 12.07 -18.08
N ARG A 428 -6.57 12.01 -18.91
CA ARG A 428 -7.95 11.75 -18.46
C ARG A 428 -8.18 10.32 -17.98
N VAL A 429 -7.44 9.35 -18.53
CA VAL A 429 -7.56 7.93 -18.21
C VAL A 429 -6.21 7.38 -17.81
N ASP A 430 -6.21 6.49 -16.83
CA ASP A 430 -5.04 5.75 -16.39
C ASP A 430 -5.34 4.26 -16.17
N LEU A 431 -4.30 3.50 -15.83
CA LEU A 431 -4.42 2.05 -15.66
C LEU A 431 -5.35 1.66 -14.50
N SER A 432 -5.57 2.54 -13.52
CA SER A 432 -6.50 2.30 -12.42
C SER A 432 -7.96 2.31 -12.91
N GLU A 433 -8.31 3.16 -13.88
CA GLU A 433 -9.62 3.12 -14.55
C GLU A 433 -9.79 1.83 -15.38
N VAL A 434 -8.74 1.36 -16.05
CA VAL A 434 -8.78 0.07 -16.76
C VAL A 434 -9.06 -1.06 -15.79
N ALA A 435 -8.34 -1.13 -14.67
CA ALA A 435 -8.52 -2.12 -13.62
C ALA A 435 -9.95 -2.11 -13.05
N ARG A 436 -10.50 -0.91 -12.81
CA ARG A 436 -11.89 -0.69 -12.37
C ARG A 436 -12.92 -1.21 -13.37
N GLN A 437 -12.75 -0.94 -14.65
CA GLN A 437 -13.65 -1.40 -15.71
C GLN A 437 -13.54 -2.91 -15.92
N LEU A 438 -12.34 -3.50 -15.84
CA LEU A 438 -12.15 -4.95 -15.88
C LEU A 438 -12.93 -5.62 -14.74
N HIS A 439 -12.78 -5.10 -13.51
CA HIS A 439 -13.50 -5.60 -12.35
C HIS A 439 -15.02 -5.51 -12.53
N ARG A 440 -15.55 -4.36 -12.95
CA ARG A 440 -17.00 -4.18 -13.09
C ARG A 440 -17.64 -4.98 -14.23
N ARG A 441 -16.91 -5.14 -15.35
CA ARG A 441 -17.45 -5.81 -16.55
C ARG A 441 -17.22 -7.32 -16.53
N TYR A 442 -16.10 -7.77 -15.96
CA TYR A 442 -15.64 -9.15 -16.05
C TYR A 442 -15.28 -9.75 -14.69
N GLY A 443 -15.60 -9.08 -13.58
CA GLY A 443 -15.34 -9.60 -12.25
C GLY A 443 -15.95 -10.99 -12.08
N TYR A 444 -15.13 -11.89 -11.56
CA TYR A 444 -15.40 -13.30 -11.42
C TYR A 444 -16.63 -13.56 -10.54
N TYR A 445 -16.75 -12.87 -9.41
CA TYR A 445 -17.91 -12.97 -8.52
C TYR A 445 -19.21 -12.41 -9.13
N ILE A 446 -19.12 -11.68 -10.24
CA ILE A 446 -20.25 -11.05 -10.92
C ILE A 446 -20.72 -11.94 -12.08
N THR A 447 -19.76 -12.42 -12.88
CA THR A 447 -20.02 -13.02 -14.19
C THR A 447 -19.65 -14.49 -14.28
N GLY A 448 -18.89 -15.02 -13.31
CA GLY A 448 -18.23 -16.33 -13.40
C GLY A 448 -17.18 -16.43 -14.50
N SER A 449 -16.87 -15.32 -15.20
CA SER A 449 -16.01 -15.30 -16.39
C SER A 449 -14.54 -15.08 -16.03
N LEU A 450 -13.66 -15.55 -16.91
CA LEU A 450 -12.22 -15.31 -16.82
C LEU A 450 -11.81 -14.21 -17.79
N VAL A 451 -10.83 -13.42 -17.38
CA VAL A 451 -10.24 -12.33 -18.14
C VAL A 451 -9.00 -12.85 -18.86
N GLY A 452 -8.91 -12.59 -20.16
CA GLY A 452 -7.73 -12.84 -20.98
C GLY A 452 -7.20 -11.54 -21.59
N GLY A 453 -6.07 -11.64 -22.31
CA GLY A 453 -5.45 -10.50 -22.95
C GLY A 453 -6.35 -9.78 -23.97
N GLU A 454 -7.24 -10.50 -24.66
CA GLU A 454 -8.17 -9.89 -25.62
C GLU A 454 -9.11 -8.89 -24.94
N GLN A 455 -9.71 -9.25 -23.79
CA GLN A 455 -10.57 -8.32 -23.05
C GLN A 455 -9.81 -7.07 -22.59
N VAL A 456 -8.55 -7.23 -22.18
CA VAL A 456 -7.70 -6.12 -21.74
C VAL A 456 -7.35 -5.19 -22.92
N VAL A 457 -6.92 -5.76 -24.05
CA VAL A 457 -6.56 -4.99 -25.26
C VAL A 457 -7.77 -4.23 -25.81
N ASN A 458 -8.93 -4.88 -25.88
CA ASN A 458 -10.16 -4.25 -26.35
C ASN A 458 -10.57 -3.08 -25.44
N LEU A 459 -10.48 -3.25 -24.12
CA LEU A 459 -10.82 -2.21 -23.16
C LEU A 459 -9.84 -1.03 -23.22
N LEU A 460 -8.53 -1.30 -23.32
CA LEU A 460 -7.53 -0.24 -23.51
C LEU A 460 -7.83 0.57 -24.78
N GLY A 461 -8.18 -0.10 -25.88
CA GLY A 461 -8.55 0.56 -27.13
C GLY A 461 -9.86 1.34 -27.06
N GLU A 462 -10.86 0.83 -26.35
CA GLU A 462 -12.13 1.53 -26.10
C GLU A 462 -11.91 2.85 -25.33
N LEU A 463 -11.08 2.82 -24.29
CA LEU A 463 -10.86 3.97 -23.41
C LEU A 463 -9.93 5.03 -24.01
N SER A 464 -8.98 4.63 -24.85
CA SER A 464 -8.00 5.54 -25.47
C SER A 464 -8.37 5.99 -26.89
N GLY A 465 -9.16 5.18 -27.62
CA GLY A 465 -9.35 5.32 -29.07
C GLY A 465 -8.17 4.81 -29.92
N ALA A 466 -7.17 4.16 -29.33
CA ALA A 466 -5.99 3.66 -30.02
C ALA A 466 -5.91 2.12 -30.06
N ASN A 467 -5.04 1.56 -30.91
CA ASN A 467 -4.85 0.11 -30.99
C ASN A 467 -3.69 -0.36 -30.07
N TYR A 468 -3.97 -1.34 -29.21
CA TYR A 468 -3.01 -1.93 -28.25
C TYR A 468 -2.54 -3.34 -28.63
N ALA A 469 -2.99 -3.91 -29.76
CA ALA A 469 -2.65 -5.27 -30.18
C ALA A 469 -1.14 -5.48 -30.34
N ASP A 470 -0.44 -4.56 -31.00
CA ASP A 470 1.03 -4.66 -31.21
C ASP A 470 1.80 -4.50 -29.89
N PHE A 471 1.33 -3.61 -29.00
CA PHE A 471 1.91 -3.45 -27.68
C PHE A 471 1.77 -4.74 -26.85
N TYR A 472 0.56 -5.31 -26.83
CA TYR A 472 0.29 -6.57 -26.17
C TYR A 472 1.14 -7.71 -26.74
N ALA A 473 1.26 -7.79 -28.07
CA ALA A 473 2.06 -8.81 -28.72
C ALA A 473 3.55 -8.69 -28.35
N SER A 474 4.08 -7.47 -28.31
CA SER A 474 5.45 -7.18 -27.90
C SER A 474 5.70 -7.54 -26.43
N LEU A 475 4.78 -7.18 -25.53
CA LEU A 475 4.91 -7.48 -24.11
C LEU A 475 4.84 -9.00 -23.82
N VAL A 476 3.82 -9.68 -24.37
CA VAL A 476 3.47 -11.05 -23.99
C VAL A 476 4.24 -12.09 -24.78
N TYR A 477 4.36 -11.91 -26.10
CA TYR A 477 5.01 -12.88 -27.00
C TYR A 477 6.42 -12.44 -27.44
N GLY A 478 6.82 -11.20 -27.17
CA GLY A 478 8.16 -10.72 -27.50
C GLY A 478 9.24 -11.32 -26.60
N VAL A 479 10.31 -11.84 -27.22
CA VAL A 479 11.55 -12.24 -26.55
C VAL A 479 12.52 -11.06 -26.56
N GLY A 480 13.18 -10.78 -25.44
CA GLY A 480 14.12 -9.67 -25.29
C GLY A 480 13.60 -8.50 -24.44
N PRO A 481 14.39 -7.40 -24.39
CA PRO A 481 14.11 -6.22 -23.57
C PRO A 481 12.88 -5.45 -24.03
N LEU A 482 12.22 -4.79 -23.08
CA LEU A 482 11.21 -3.78 -23.38
C LEU A 482 11.89 -2.47 -23.81
N ASP A 483 11.27 -1.72 -24.71
CA ASP A 483 11.70 -0.37 -25.03
C ASP A 483 11.31 0.59 -23.90
N LEU A 484 12.31 0.95 -23.08
CA LEU A 484 12.16 1.87 -21.95
C LEU A 484 12.65 3.28 -22.27
N SER A 485 12.98 3.58 -23.54
CA SER A 485 13.54 4.88 -23.95
C SER A 485 12.56 6.05 -23.69
N ALA A 486 11.25 5.77 -23.71
CA ALA A 486 10.20 6.73 -23.41
C ALA A 486 9.98 6.96 -21.89
N VAL A 487 10.81 6.37 -21.02
CA VAL A 487 10.73 6.50 -19.56
C VAL A 487 12.07 7.01 -19.01
N PRO A 488 12.41 8.29 -19.22
CA PRO A 488 13.69 8.86 -18.81
C PRO A 488 13.96 8.72 -17.31
N GLU A 489 12.91 8.67 -16.48
CA GLU A 489 13.00 8.50 -15.02
C GLU A 489 13.66 7.19 -14.60
N LEU A 490 13.68 6.15 -15.47
CA LEU A 490 14.37 4.87 -15.22
C LEU A 490 15.89 4.95 -15.43
N SER A 491 16.40 5.98 -16.11
CA SER A 491 17.84 6.14 -16.35
C SER A 491 18.62 6.49 -15.07
N GLY A 492 17.92 6.73 -13.96
CA GLY A 492 18.53 7.22 -12.72
C GLY A 492 18.73 8.73 -12.74
N PRO A 493 19.19 9.34 -11.65
CA PRO A 493 19.68 10.69 -11.73
C PRO A 493 21.01 10.63 -12.50
N PRO A 494 21.46 11.69 -13.17
CA PRO A 494 22.83 11.72 -13.66
C PRO A 494 23.78 11.37 -12.49
N VAL A 495 24.56 10.30 -12.66
CA VAL A 495 25.48 9.84 -11.61
C VAL A 495 26.70 10.74 -11.66
N GLY A 496 26.67 11.77 -10.82
CA GLY A 496 27.84 12.56 -10.50
C GLY A 496 28.87 11.76 -9.71
N GLU A 497 30.06 12.32 -9.55
CA GLU A 497 31.03 11.75 -8.63
C GLU A 497 30.50 11.89 -7.20
N THR A 498 30.27 10.78 -6.50
CA THR A 498 30.01 10.82 -5.06
C THR A 498 31.29 11.22 -4.36
N ARG A 499 31.28 12.39 -3.72
CA ARG A 499 32.40 12.92 -2.94
C ARG A 499 31.99 13.06 -1.47
N THR A 500 32.99 13.16 -0.60
CA THR A 500 32.77 13.28 0.84
C THR A 500 33.75 14.25 1.47
N PHE A 501 33.30 14.97 2.49
CA PHE A 501 34.16 15.81 3.33
C PHE A 501 33.84 15.58 4.80
N SER A 502 34.78 15.92 5.68
CA SER A 502 34.65 15.73 7.12
C SER A 502 34.40 17.07 7.82
N THR A 503 33.53 17.04 8.80
CA THR A 503 33.20 18.20 9.65
C THR A 503 34.02 18.17 10.95
N PRO A 504 34.23 19.31 11.63
CA PRO A 504 34.96 19.37 12.90
C PRO A 504 34.34 18.53 14.03
N ASP A 505 33.03 18.32 13.99
CA ASP A 505 32.28 17.47 14.93
C ASP A 505 32.37 15.97 14.59
N GLY A 506 33.21 15.58 13.62
CA GLY A 506 33.51 14.19 13.28
C GLY A 506 32.51 13.53 12.34
N LEU A 507 31.53 14.28 11.82
CA LEU A 507 30.57 13.78 10.84
C LEU A 507 31.19 13.78 9.43
N ARG A 508 31.03 12.66 8.71
CA ARG A 508 31.34 12.57 7.29
C ARG A 508 30.09 12.92 6.48
N LEU A 509 30.18 13.97 5.68
CA LEU A 509 29.10 14.41 4.80
C LEU A 509 29.36 13.94 3.37
N PHE A 510 28.28 13.58 2.68
CA PHE A 510 28.27 13.13 1.30
C PHE A 510 27.62 14.18 0.39
N TYR A 511 28.12 14.30 -0.83
CA TYR A 511 27.46 15.08 -1.87
C TYR A 511 27.69 14.42 -3.25
N GLN A 512 26.74 14.61 -4.16
CA GLN A 512 26.94 14.26 -5.57
C GLN A 512 27.45 15.50 -6.31
N TRP A 513 28.56 15.34 -7.02
CA TRP A 513 29.15 16.40 -7.84
C TRP A 513 28.86 16.19 -9.32
N LEU A 514 28.21 17.16 -9.95
CA LEU A 514 27.95 17.17 -11.39
C LEU A 514 28.66 18.35 -12.05
N ASP A 515 29.65 18.04 -12.89
CA ASP A 515 30.44 19.03 -13.64
C ASP A 515 29.62 19.64 -14.79
N GLY A 516 29.57 20.96 -14.87
CA GLY A 516 29.00 21.71 -15.99
C GLY A 516 30.06 22.34 -16.90
N PRO A 517 29.68 22.83 -18.10
CA PRO A 517 30.62 23.45 -19.03
C PRO A 517 31.02 24.88 -18.63
N SER A 518 30.25 25.52 -17.74
CA SER A 518 30.38 26.94 -17.37
C SER A 518 31.35 27.21 -16.21
N ARG A 519 31.73 26.19 -15.43
CA ARG A 519 32.51 26.28 -14.18
C ARG A 519 31.87 27.14 -13.08
N ARG A 520 30.55 27.33 -13.11
CA ARG A 520 29.81 28.12 -12.11
C ARG A 520 29.36 27.21 -10.97
N ALA A 521 30.06 27.26 -9.84
CA ALA A 521 29.75 26.40 -8.71
C ALA A 521 28.40 26.75 -8.05
N ALA A 522 27.59 25.72 -7.81
CA ALA A 522 26.34 25.81 -7.09
C ALA A 522 26.22 24.73 -6.02
N ILE A 523 25.45 25.01 -4.98
CA ILE A 523 25.10 24.04 -3.93
C ILE A 523 23.58 23.97 -3.85
N TYR A 524 23.03 22.76 -4.01
CA TYR A 524 21.62 22.50 -3.77
C TYR A 524 21.38 22.04 -2.33
N LEU A 525 20.37 22.65 -1.70
CA LEU A 525 19.94 22.42 -0.32
C LEU A 525 18.48 21.95 -0.33
N SER A 526 18.27 20.72 0.15
CA SER A 526 16.96 20.06 0.19
C SER A 526 15.99 20.69 1.21
N GLY A 527 14.70 20.62 0.89
CA GLY A 527 13.61 20.95 1.81
C GLY A 527 13.39 19.86 2.86
N GLY A 528 12.87 20.23 4.03
CA GLY A 528 12.75 19.37 5.20
C GLY A 528 14.11 18.97 5.82
N PRO A 529 14.36 19.22 7.12
CA PRO A 529 15.62 18.82 7.73
C PRO A 529 15.82 17.30 7.68
N GLY A 530 16.96 16.85 7.17
CA GLY A 530 17.25 15.42 7.02
C GLY A 530 16.74 14.78 5.73
N ARG A 531 16.10 15.51 4.81
CA ARG A 531 15.79 14.93 3.49
C ARG A 531 17.01 14.94 2.56
N PRO A 532 17.23 13.88 1.77
CA PRO A 532 18.29 13.87 0.78
C PRO A 532 17.95 14.80 -0.42
N PRO A 533 18.94 15.19 -1.23
CA PRO A 533 18.79 16.17 -2.32
C PRO A 533 18.20 15.60 -3.61
N TYR A 534 17.75 14.36 -3.56
CA TYR A 534 17.48 13.56 -4.75
C TYR A 534 16.34 14.13 -5.59
N ASP A 535 15.28 14.64 -4.98
CA ASP A 535 14.06 15.11 -5.65
C ASP A 535 14.35 16.10 -6.80
N LEU A 536 15.12 17.16 -6.52
CA LEU A 536 15.53 18.14 -7.53
C LEU A 536 16.61 17.56 -8.46
N MET A 537 17.55 16.78 -7.92
CA MET A 537 18.61 16.16 -8.71
C MET A 537 18.03 15.29 -9.84
N TYR A 538 16.98 14.52 -9.57
CA TYR A 538 16.31 13.70 -10.58
C TYR A 538 15.62 14.51 -11.65
N LEU A 539 15.00 15.62 -11.28
CA LEU A 539 14.12 16.38 -12.18
C LEU A 539 14.86 17.44 -12.98
N MET A 540 15.96 17.97 -12.44
CA MET A 540 16.57 19.20 -12.95
C MET A 540 18.08 19.12 -13.13
N ALA A 541 18.77 18.07 -12.66
CA ALA A 541 20.23 18.09 -12.68
C ALA A 541 20.83 18.15 -14.08
N GLN A 542 20.32 17.36 -15.03
CA GLN A 542 20.85 17.36 -16.40
C GLN A 542 20.74 18.73 -17.10
N PRO A 543 19.59 19.41 -17.10
CA PRO A 543 19.50 20.74 -17.71
C PRO A 543 20.28 21.80 -16.89
N LEU A 544 20.27 21.74 -15.56
CA LEU A 544 21.06 22.66 -14.74
C LEU A 544 22.57 22.50 -14.93
N GLN A 545 23.04 21.27 -15.17
CA GLN A 545 24.44 20.95 -15.44
C GLN A 545 24.96 21.69 -16.67
N GLN A 546 24.09 22.10 -17.62
CA GLN A 546 24.53 22.90 -18.77
C GLN A 546 24.99 24.32 -18.36
N TYR A 547 24.58 24.79 -17.17
CA TYR A 547 24.81 26.16 -16.69
C TYR A 547 25.62 26.22 -15.41
N LEU A 548 25.69 25.14 -14.62
CA LEU A 548 26.27 25.12 -13.28
C LEU A 548 27.05 23.81 -13.01
N ASP A 549 28.10 23.91 -12.19
CA ASP A 549 28.71 22.78 -11.51
C ASP A 549 28.00 22.60 -10.16
N VAL A 550 27.14 21.60 -10.02
CA VAL A 550 26.23 21.53 -8.87
C VAL A 550 26.68 20.44 -7.88
N ALA A 551 26.88 20.85 -6.63
CA ALA A 551 26.98 19.96 -5.48
C ALA A 551 25.59 19.73 -4.88
N TYR A 552 25.08 18.51 -5.01
CA TYR A 552 23.85 18.07 -4.36
C TYR A 552 24.20 17.53 -2.98
N LEU A 553 24.11 18.39 -1.97
CA LEU A 553 24.51 18.07 -0.60
C LEU A 553 23.47 17.17 0.07
N GLU A 554 23.89 15.98 0.51
CA GLU A 554 23.18 15.23 1.54
C GLU A 554 23.47 15.92 2.87
N GLN A 555 22.64 16.92 3.19
CA GLN A 555 22.74 17.73 4.42
C GLN A 555 22.84 16.82 5.67
N ARG A 556 23.41 17.31 6.77
CA ARG A 556 23.55 16.51 8.00
C ARG A 556 22.21 15.88 8.41
N GLY A 557 22.25 14.58 8.72
CA GLY A 557 21.06 13.79 9.03
C GLY A 557 20.24 13.37 7.82
N SER A 558 20.75 13.51 6.60
CA SER A 558 20.10 13.06 5.37
C SER A 558 20.93 12.05 4.59
N GLY A 559 20.26 11.20 3.81
CA GLY A 559 20.91 10.22 2.93
C GLY A 559 21.95 9.37 3.65
N ARG A 560 23.20 9.43 3.20
CA ARG A 560 24.40 8.77 3.71
C ARG A 560 25.10 9.59 4.79
N SER A 561 24.76 10.88 4.92
CA SER A 561 25.26 11.82 5.93
C SER A 561 24.57 11.67 7.29
N VAL A 562 24.25 10.43 7.70
CA VAL A 562 23.57 10.13 8.97
C VAL A 562 24.58 10.26 10.12
N ALA A 563 24.20 11.01 11.16
CA ALA A 563 25.02 11.17 12.34
C ALA A 563 24.82 9.99 13.32
N PRO A 564 25.89 9.38 13.86
CA PRO A 564 25.76 8.44 14.97
C PRO A 564 25.28 9.15 16.25
N GLY A 565 24.17 8.71 16.86
CA GLY A 565 23.65 9.26 18.12
C GLY A 565 22.86 10.57 17.99
N GLN A 566 22.51 11.21 19.12
CA GLN A 566 21.85 12.54 19.16
C GLN A 566 22.82 13.67 18.77
N GLY A 567 23.38 13.60 17.55
CA GLY A 567 24.35 14.57 17.01
C GLY A 567 23.94 16.03 17.24
N ALA A 568 24.92 16.92 17.24
CA ALA A 568 24.73 18.35 17.46
C ALA A 568 24.02 19.02 16.26
N TYR A 569 22.71 18.77 16.12
CA TYR A 569 21.86 19.49 15.18
C TYR A 569 21.63 20.91 15.70
N SER A 570 22.16 21.90 14.98
CA SER A 570 21.87 23.33 15.17
C SER A 570 21.86 24.02 13.82
N LEU A 571 21.19 25.16 13.70
CA LEU A 571 21.24 25.97 12.48
C LEU A 571 22.69 26.32 12.12
N ASP A 572 23.50 26.72 13.10
CA ASP A 572 24.93 27.00 12.90
C ASP A 572 25.68 25.82 12.28
N ALA A 573 25.36 24.58 12.69
CA ALA A 573 26.00 23.39 12.14
C ALA A 573 25.62 23.19 10.66
N TYR A 574 24.35 23.39 10.29
CA TYR A 574 23.92 23.38 8.87
C TYR A 574 24.61 24.48 8.05
N ILE A 575 24.72 25.71 8.58
CA ILE A 575 25.38 26.82 7.87
C ILE A 575 26.89 26.55 7.72
N ASN A 576 27.52 25.97 8.75
CA ASN A 576 28.92 25.61 8.69
C ASN A 576 29.20 24.50 7.66
N ASP A 577 28.29 23.55 7.48
CA ASP A 577 28.42 22.51 6.44
C ASP A 577 28.45 23.09 5.03
N ILE A 578 27.63 24.12 4.77
CA ILE A 578 27.60 24.82 3.48
C ILE A 578 28.94 25.52 3.23
N GLU A 579 29.51 26.17 4.24
CA GLU A 579 30.82 26.83 4.13
C GLU A 579 31.95 25.82 3.91
N LEU A 580 31.95 24.70 4.64
CA LEU A 580 32.93 23.63 4.45
C LEU A 580 32.83 23.02 3.05
N LEU A 581 31.61 22.77 2.56
CA LEU A 581 31.40 22.28 1.21
C LEU A 581 31.89 23.27 0.15
N ARG A 582 31.64 24.58 0.33
CA ARG A 582 32.16 25.62 -0.58
C ARG A 582 33.69 25.58 -0.67
N GLN A 583 34.36 25.42 0.48
CA GLN A 583 35.82 25.29 0.54
C GLN A 583 36.29 23.99 -0.13
N GLU A 584 35.62 22.87 0.11
CA GLU A 584 35.92 21.56 -0.47
C GLU A 584 35.85 21.60 -2.01
N ILE A 585 34.81 22.22 -2.58
CA ILE A 585 34.67 22.36 -4.03
C ILE A 585 35.56 23.47 -4.61
N GLY A 586 36.33 24.18 -3.78
CA GLY A 586 37.29 25.21 -4.21
C GLY A 586 36.66 26.48 -4.78
N ALA A 587 35.37 26.74 -4.52
CA ALA A 587 34.63 27.83 -5.15
C ALA A 587 34.76 29.13 -4.35
N ALA A 588 35.21 30.23 -4.96
CA ALA A 588 35.27 31.54 -4.27
C ALA A 588 33.87 32.06 -3.88
N ARG A 589 32.91 31.93 -4.80
CA ARG A 589 31.49 32.22 -4.57
C ARG A 589 30.65 31.07 -5.12
N VAL A 590 29.47 30.86 -4.56
CA VAL A 590 28.53 29.81 -4.99
C VAL A 590 27.13 30.35 -5.23
N THR A 591 26.44 29.79 -6.21
CA THR A 591 24.98 29.92 -6.34
C THR A 591 24.31 28.95 -5.38
N LEU A 592 23.41 29.44 -4.52
CA LEU A 592 22.65 28.56 -3.61
C LEU A 592 21.26 28.31 -4.17
N ILE A 593 20.91 27.04 -4.35
CA ILE A 593 19.58 26.61 -4.75
C ILE A 593 18.93 25.95 -3.54
N GLY A 594 17.92 26.60 -2.95
CA GLY A 594 17.32 26.15 -1.69
C GLY A 594 15.82 25.96 -1.80
N HIS A 595 15.32 24.76 -1.46
CA HIS A 595 13.89 24.49 -1.32
C HIS A 595 13.46 24.52 0.14
N ALA A 596 12.38 25.24 0.49
CA ALA A 596 11.80 25.24 1.84
C ALA A 596 12.85 25.45 2.96
N TRP A 597 13.13 24.41 3.76
CA TRP A 597 14.20 24.38 4.77
C TRP A 597 15.59 24.69 4.19
N GLY A 598 15.93 24.15 3.01
CA GLY A 598 17.16 24.48 2.32
C GLY A 598 17.20 25.95 1.88
N GLY A 599 16.05 26.54 1.56
CA GLY A 599 15.90 27.98 1.32
C GLY A 599 16.19 28.81 2.59
N PHE A 600 15.71 28.34 3.75
CA PHE A 600 16.04 28.95 5.05
C PHE A 600 17.53 28.89 5.35
N CYS A 601 18.17 27.73 5.13
CA CYS A 601 19.61 27.57 5.30
C CYS A 601 20.39 28.48 4.32
N ALA A 602 19.95 28.58 3.06
CA ALA A 602 20.58 29.45 2.07
C ALA A 602 20.53 30.93 2.48
N LEU A 603 19.38 31.41 2.96
CA LEU A 603 19.20 32.78 3.44
C LEU A 603 20.10 33.10 4.64
N HIS A 604 20.18 32.17 5.61
CA HIS A 604 21.05 32.35 6.78
C HIS A 604 22.54 32.26 6.44
N TYR A 605 22.93 31.40 5.49
CA TYR A 605 24.28 31.38 4.96
C TYR A 605 24.62 32.70 4.28
N ALA A 606 23.73 33.20 3.41
CA ALA A 606 23.93 34.45 2.68
C ALA A 606 24.01 35.67 3.62
N THR A 607 23.32 35.61 4.77
CA THR A 607 23.43 36.63 5.82
C THR A 607 24.81 36.61 6.48
N ARG A 608 25.36 35.43 6.76
CA ARG A 608 26.64 35.25 7.45
C ARG A 608 27.85 35.44 6.54
N TYR A 609 27.71 35.11 5.25
CA TYR A 609 28.78 35.10 4.26
C TYR A 609 28.35 35.74 2.92
N PRO A 610 27.87 37.00 2.91
CA PRO A 610 27.30 37.64 1.73
C PRO A 610 28.29 37.73 0.57
N GLU A 611 29.59 37.89 0.86
CA GLU A 611 30.66 37.97 -0.14
C GLU A 611 30.94 36.64 -0.86
N ARG A 612 30.40 35.53 -0.35
CA ARG A 612 30.61 34.16 -0.85
C ARG A 612 29.42 33.65 -1.66
N VAL A 613 28.39 34.46 -1.83
CA VAL A 613 27.19 34.12 -2.60
C VAL A 613 27.26 34.79 -3.97
N ALA A 614 27.17 33.99 -5.02
CA ALA A 614 27.10 34.49 -6.40
C ALA A 614 25.65 34.85 -6.77
N ALA A 615 24.70 33.97 -6.44
CA ALA A 615 23.27 34.17 -6.64
C ALA A 615 22.45 33.30 -5.67
N LEU A 616 21.18 33.63 -5.48
CA LEU A 616 20.20 32.81 -4.75
C LEU A 616 19.05 32.39 -5.66
N ILE A 617 18.74 31.10 -5.68
CA ILE A 617 17.54 30.53 -6.29
C ILE A 617 16.73 29.88 -5.18
N LEU A 618 15.62 30.50 -4.81
CA LEU A 618 14.80 30.12 -3.67
C LEU A 618 13.47 29.53 -4.15
N LEU A 619 13.24 28.27 -3.83
CA LEU A 619 12.06 27.51 -4.22
C LEU A 619 11.16 27.35 -2.98
N SER A 620 10.07 28.12 -2.92
CA SER A 620 9.18 28.21 -1.75
C SER A 620 9.98 28.21 -0.43
N PRO A 621 10.89 29.19 -0.22
CA PRO A 621 11.80 29.18 0.93
C PRO A 621 11.04 29.45 2.22
N ILE A 622 11.51 28.91 3.35
CA ILE A 622 11.06 29.39 4.66
C ILE A 622 11.90 30.64 4.98
N PRO A 623 11.32 31.86 5.07
CA PRO A 623 12.10 33.07 5.33
C PRO A 623 12.35 33.31 6.82
N SER A 624 11.44 32.82 7.65
CA SER A 624 11.49 33.00 9.10
C SER A 624 10.73 31.85 9.72
N PHE A 625 11.42 31.03 10.52
CA PHE A 625 10.82 29.81 11.06
C PHE A 625 9.68 30.13 12.04
N SER A 626 9.83 31.20 12.82
CA SER A 626 8.80 31.70 13.74
C SER A 626 7.58 32.24 12.99
N ARG A 627 7.77 33.08 11.98
CA ARG A 627 6.65 33.65 11.20
C ARG A 627 5.97 32.62 10.30
N PHE A 628 6.71 31.68 9.74
CA PHE A 628 6.17 30.55 8.99
C PHE A 628 5.16 29.78 9.84
N ALA A 629 5.56 29.40 11.05
CA ALA A 629 4.69 28.68 11.95
C ALA A 629 3.57 29.56 12.55
N GLN A 630 3.80 30.86 12.76
CA GLN A 630 2.73 31.79 13.12
C GLN A 630 1.69 31.92 12.01
N ALA A 631 2.12 32.03 10.74
CA ALA A 631 1.25 32.11 9.58
C ALA A 631 0.48 30.80 9.37
N ALA A 632 1.13 29.65 9.56
CA ALA A 632 0.49 28.35 9.52
C ALA A 632 -0.59 28.22 10.63
N LEU A 633 -0.32 28.74 11.83
CA LEU A 633 -1.30 28.83 12.92
C LEU A 633 -2.45 29.78 12.58
N GLN A 634 -2.16 30.96 12.02
CA GLN A 634 -3.16 31.95 11.62
C GLN A 634 -4.03 31.47 10.44
N GLY A 635 -3.46 30.75 9.49
CA GLY A 635 -4.20 30.12 8.39
C GLY A 635 -5.20 29.09 8.92
N LEU A 636 -4.78 28.29 9.90
CA LEU A 636 -5.66 27.38 10.66
C LEU A 636 -6.70 28.14 11.51
N MET A 637 -6.49 29.41 11.85
CA MET A 637 -7.52 30.19 12.53
C MET A 637 -8.51 30.81 11.52
N ALA A 638 -8.00 31.32 10.39
CA ALA A 638 -8.79 32.00 9.37
C ALA A 638 -9.67 31.05 8.55
N GLN A 639 -9.17 29.85 8.23
CA GLN A 639 -9.91 28.81 7.50
C GLN A 639 -11.13 28.30 8.29
N PHE A 640 -11.17 28.53 9.60
CA PHE A 640 -12.20 28.06 10.53
C PHE A 640 -13.07 29.20 11.10
N GLY A 641 -12.91 30.43 10.60
CA GLY A 641 -13.94 31.47 10.65
C GLY A 641 -14.49 31.97 12.01
N GLY A 642 -13.86 31.68 13.16
CA GLY A 642 -14.45 31.99 14.48
C GLY A 642 -13.47 32.29 15.61
N GLY A 643 -13.95 32.94 16.67
CA GLY A 643 -13.18 33.20 17.90
C GLY A 643 -12.76 31.91 18.62
N GLU A 644 -11.89 32.04 19.62
CA GLU A 644 -11.13 30.94 20.26
C GLU A 644 -11.94 29.70 20.68
N GLY A 645 -13.24 29.85 20.96
CA GLY A 645 -14.13 28.73 21.30
C GLY A 645 -14.70 27.95 20.11
N GLU A 646 -14.84 28.55 18.94
CA GLU A 646 -15.36 27.88 17.72
C GLU A 646 -14.28 27.06 17.01
N VAL A 647 -13.03 27.53 17.04
CA VAL A 647 -11.86 26.77 16.56
C VAL A 647 -11.71 25.46 17.37
N ALA A 648 -11.96 25.50 18.68
CA ALA A 648 -11.93 24.31 19.54
C ALA A 648 -13.04 23.30 19.22
N LEU A 649 -14.17 23.74 18.65
CA LEU A 649 -15.26 22.86 18.23
C LEU A 649 -15.05 22.29 16.83
N GLN A 650 -14.48 23.06 15.89
CA GLN A 650 -14.23 22.58 14.52
C GLN A 650 -12.94 21.76 14.39
N VAL A 651 -11.92 22.02 15.21
CA VAL A 651 -10.78 21.09 15.38
C VAL A 651 -11.24 19.77 15.99
N ARG A 652 -12.25 19.81 16.87
CA ARG A 652 -12.91 18.61 17.42
C ARG A 652 -13.78 17.90 16.37
N GLU A 653 -14.34 18.62 15.41
CA GLU A 653 -15.11 18.08 14.30
C GLU A 653 -14.23 17.48 13.18
N LEU A 654 -13.06 18.07 12.91
CA LEU A 654 -12.02 17.48 12.06
C LEU A 654 -11.31 16.29 12.71
N ALA A 655 -11.16 16.31 14.03
CA ALA A 655 -10.71 15.14 14.79
C ALA A 655 -11.72 13.99 14.75
N THR A 656 -13.02 14.27 14.53
CA THR A 656 -14.02 13.24 14.24
C THR A 656 -14.08 12.80 12.77
N GLN A 657 -13.36 13.48 11.87
CA GLN A 657 -13.22 13.12 10.44
C GLN A 657 -11.89 12.41 10.11
N GLY A 658 -11.08 12.05 11.12
CA GLY A 658 -10.01 11.05 10.98
C GLY A 658 -8.71 11.51 10.32
N ILE A 659 -8.40 12.80 10.31
CA ILE A 659 -7.04 13.27 10.00
C ILE A 659 -6.29 13.40 11.33
N HIS A 660 -5.49 12.39 11.68
CA HIS A 660 -4.68 12.40 12.91
C HIS A 660 -3.21 12.60 12.60
N ALA A 661 -2.63 13.58 13.27
CA ALA A 661 -1.21 13.85 13.30
C ALA A 661 -0.75 13.92 14.76
N TYR A 662 0.45 13.40 15.04
CA TYR A 662 0.81 12.89 16.36
C TYR A 662 1.33 13.93 17.36
N GLY A 663 0.50 14.22 18.37
CA GLY A 663 0.83 14.90 19.63
C GLY A 663 -0.49 15.33 20.29
N ASP A 664 -0.70 15.10 21.59
CA ASP A 664 -2.01 15.44 22.16
C ASP A 664 -2.22 16.96 22.14
N LEU A 665 -3.32 17.37 21.49
CA LEU A 665 -3.73 18.76 21.36
C LEU A 665 -4.10 19.38 22.72
N ALA A 666 -4.38 18.56 23.73
CA ALA A 666 -4.67 19.01 25.09
C ALA A 666 -3.45 19.67 25.75
N THR A 667 -2.25 19.14 25.51
CA THR A 667 -0.97 19.67 25.99
C THR A 667 -0.60 20.94 25.24
N LEU A 668 -0.84 20.98 23.92
CA LEU A 668 -0.68 22.22 23.13
C LEU A 668 -1.63 23.31 23.64
N SER A 669 -2.90 22.98 23.86
CA SER A 669 -3.91 23.91 24.40
C SER A 669 -3.51 24.43 25.78
N HIS A 670 -3.06 23.54 26.68
CA HIS A 670 -2.63 23.91 28.03
C HIS A 670 -1.40 24.83 28.04
N LEU A 671 -0.42 24.57 27.18
CA LEU A 671 0.77 25.42 27.04
C LEU A 671 0.43 26.80 26.45
N LEU A 672 -0.52 26.87 25.51
CA LEU A 672 -0.99 28.13 24.93
C LEU A 672 -1.81 28.97 25.93
N GLU A 673 -2.62 28.32 26.77
CA GLU A 673 -3.32 28.98 27.89
C GLU A 673 -2.35 29.51 28.95
N GLN A 674 -1.34 28.72 29.31
CA GLN A 674 -0.27 29.16 30.22
C GLN A 674 0.49 30.37 29.64
N ALA A 675 0.84 30.36 28.35
CA ALA A 675 1.54 31.46 27.69
C ALA A 675 0.77 32.80 27.78
N ARG A 676 -0.57 32.74 27.74
CA ARG A 676 -1.44 33.91 27.87
C ARG A 676 -1.54 34.43 29.31
N ALA A 677 -1.44 33.54 30.30
CA ALA A 677 -1.46 33.91 31.70
C ALA A 677 -0.21 34.69 32.16
N TYR A 678 0.94 34.52 31.48
CA TYR A 678 2.21 35.20 31.79
C TYR A 678 2.36 36.60 31.18
N GLY A 679 1.27 37.31 30.90
CA GLY A 679 1.18 38.56 30.13
C GLY A 679 2.00 39.79 30.60
N SER A 680 3.06 39.62 31.39
CA SER A 680 4.02 40.67 31.76
C SER A 680 5.46 40.19 32.07
N ASP A 681 5.79 38.90 31.94
CA ASP A 681 7.18 38.39 32.08
C ASP A 681 7.71 37.86 30.73
N PRO A 682 8.57 38.62 30.02
CA PRO A 682 9.05 38.28 28.67
C PRO A 682 9.90 37.01 28.61
N ALA A 683 10.57 36.62 29.70
CA ALA A 683 11.49 35.48 29.69
C ALA A 683 10.76 34.15 29.94
N ALA A 684 9.81 34.13 30.87
CA ALA A 684 9.00 32.95 31.18
C ALA A 684 7.96 32.65 30.08
N GLY A 685 7.35 33.68 29.49
CA GLY A 685 6.40 33.53 28.38
C GLY A 685 7.04 32.98 27.09
N GLN A 686 8.29 33.36 26.81
CA GLN A 686 9.03 32.84 25.64
C GLN A 686 9.32 31.35 25.74
N GLU A 687 9.64 30.81 26.92
CA GLU A 687 9.91 29.38 27.10
C GLU A 687 8.66 28.52 26.97
N VAL A 688 7.50 29.04 27.38
CA VAL A 688 6.20 28.34 27.24
C VAL A 688 5.72 28.36 25.78
N LEU A 689 5.88 29.49 25.08
CA LEU A 689 5.65 29.59 23.63
C LEU A 689 6.56 28.65 22.84
N ARG A 690 7.82 28.50 23.26
CA ARG A 690 8.79 27.56 22.66
C ARG A 690 8.34 26.10 22.80
N LYS A 691 7.75 25.71 23.93
CA LYS A 691 7.21 24.36 24.18
C LYS A 691 5.92 24.09 23.39
N ALA A 692 5.01 25.06 23.34
CA ALA A 692 3.81 24.98 22.50
C ALA A 692 4.18 24.82 21.00
N TYR A 693 5.20 25.54 20.56
CA TYR A 693 5.74 25.45 19.21
C TYR A 693 6.32 24.09 18.86
N ALA A 694 7.12 23.49 19.76
CA ALA A 694 7.65 22.14 19.57
C ALA A 694 6.54 21.09 19.40
N TYR A 695 5.39 21.27 20.06
CA TYR A 695 4.20 20.45 19.89
C TYR A 695 3.46 20.73 18.58
N TYR A 696 3.31 21.99 18.19
CA TYR A 696 2.67 22.37 16.92
C TYR A 696 3.41 21.80 15.68
N VAL A 697 4.74 21.88 15.68
CA VAL A 697 5.60 21.30 14.62
C VAL A 697 5.45 19.78 14.54
N LYS A 698 5.32 19.12 15.70
CA LYS A 698 5.09 17.67 15.81
C LYS A 698 3.72 17.24 15.28
N ILE A 699 2.70 18.09 15.45
CA ILE A 699 1.30 17.80 15.09
C ILE A 699 0.96 18.25 13.66
N TYR A 700 1.46 19.36 13.14
CA TYR A 700 0.90 19.95 11.91
C TYR A 700 1.85 20.00 10.72
N LEU A 701 3.16 19.84 10.93
CA LEU A 701 4.16 19.80 9.84
C LEU A 701 4.60 18.38 9.47
N LEU A 702 4.00 17.37 10.10
CA LEU A 702 4.24 15.95 9.85
C LEU A 702 2.95 15.27 9.39
N PRO A 703 2.54 15.37 8.12
CA PRO A 703 1.72 14.33 7.50
C PRO A 703 2.62 13.12 7.20
N GLU A 704 2.13 11.95 7.57
CA GLU A 704 2.76 10.64 7.39
C GLU A 704 3.23 10.43 5.94
N GLY A 705 4.52 10.10 5.76
CA GLY A 705 5.16 9.92 4.44
C GLY A 705 6.65 10.31 4.39
N LEU A 706 7.22 10.81 5.49
CA LEU A 706 8.62 11.27 5.58
C LEU A 706 9.44 10.54 6.63
N SER A 707 9.17 9.25 6.82
CA SER A 707 10.04 8.37 7.59
C SER A 707 11.30 8.15 6.74
N LEU A 708 12.48 8.67 7.10
CA LEU A 708 13.22 8.23 8.28
C LEU A 708 14.09 9.33 8.92
N ASN A 709 14.00 10.58 8.47
CA ASN A 709 15.01 11.59 8.84
C ASN A 709 14.44 12.85 9.54
N ASN A 710 13.14 13.15 9.40
CA ASN A 710 12.51 14.33 10.04
C ASN A 710 12.09 14.09 11.50
N GLU A 711 11.77 12.84 11.88
CA GLU A 711 11.10 12.50 13.15
C GLU A 711 11.92 12.81 14.41
N GLY A 712 13.25 12.93 14.28
CA GLY A 712 14.16 13.27 15.37
C GLY A 712 14.86 14.63 15.27
N ILE A 713 15.08 15.17 14.06
CA ILE A 713 15.96 16.34 13.84
C ILE A 713 15.26 17.64 14.15
N LEU A 714 14.05 17.84 13.61
CA LEU A 714 13.35 19.11 13.77
C LEU A 714 12.97 19.40 15.23
N PRO A 715 12.49 18.42 16.04
CA PRO A 715 12.32 18.60 17.47
C PRO A 715 13.63 18.98 18.18
N VAL A 716 14.77 18.41 17.79
CA VAL A 716 16.07 18.77 18.37
C VAL A 716 16.47 20.20 17.99
N LEU A 717 16.29 20.62 16.73
CA LEU A 717 16.58 21.99 16.28
C LEU A 717 15.71 23.04 17.00
N VAL A 718 14.45 22.71 17.27
CA VAL A 718 13.55 23.56 18.06
C VAL A 718 13.90 23.53 19.56
N ALA A 719 14.28 22.35 20.07
CA ALA A 719 14.51 22.13 21.50
C ALA A 719 15.87 22.64 21.99
N ARG A 720 16.93 22.56 21.17
CA ARG A 720 18.31 22.77 21.63
C ARG A 720 18.87 24.17 21.48
N ASP A 721 18.52 24.99 20.48
CA ASP A 721 18.80 26.43 20.48
C ASP A 721 18.40 27.13 19.16
N GLY A 722 17.73 28.29 19.26
CA GLY A 722 17.82 29.36 18.25
C GLY A 722 16.86 29.33 17.05
N LEU A 723 16.32 28.19 16.60
CA LEU A 723 15.54 28.14 15.35
C LEU A 723 14.30 29.07 15.36
N LEU A 724 13.66 29.18 16.52
CA LEU A 724 12.53 30.08 16.75
C LEU A 724 12.90 31.57 16.83
N ARG A 725 14.17 31.87 17.08
CA ARG A 725 14.72 33.23 17.13
C ARG A 725 15.43 33.61 15.83
N ALA A 726 15.68 32.64 14.97
CA ALA A 726 16.31 32.81 13.67
C ALA A 726 15.30 33.39 12.68
N ASP A 727 15.39 34.71 12.49
CA ASP A 727 14.69 35.44 11.44
C ASP A 727 15.72 35.86 10.40
N ALA A 728 15.69 35.28 9.20
CA ALA A 728 16.58 35.75 8.14
C ALA A 728 16.25 37.21 7.76
N LEU A 729 15.06 37.71 8.09
CA LEU A 729 14.59 39.03 7.67
C LEU A 729 15.22 40.21 8.45
N THR A 730 16.01 39.97 9.51
CA THR A 730 16.54 41.05 10.36
C THR A 730 17.89 41.63 9.93
N ASP A 731 18.76 40.86 9.25
CA ASP A 731 20.15 41.26 8.97
C ASP A 731 20.61 41.04 7.52
N LEU A 732 19.67 40.81 6.59
CA LEU A 732 19.99 40.47 5.21
C LEU A 732 20.44 41.70 4.40
N ASN A 733 21.73 41.78 4.07
CA ASN A 733 22.31 42.81 3.19
C ASN A 733 22.94 42.17 1.95
N LEU A 734 22.10 41.78 0.98
CA LEU A 734 22.51 41.14 -0.27
C LEU A 734 22.52 42.10 -1.47
N ARG A 735 22.84 43.38 -1.23
CA ARG A 735 22.83 44.41 -2.28
C ARG A 735 23.71 44.00 -3.47
N GLY A 736 23.08 43.84 -4.64
CA GLY A 736 23.75 43.46 -5.89
C GLY A 736 23.86 41.95 -6.14
N CYS A 737 23.41 41.09 -5.22
CA CYS A 737 23.26 39.65 -5.47
C CYS A 737 22.02 39.40 -6.33
N PRO A 738 22.12 38.69 -7.46
CA PRO A 738 20.96 38.18 -8.19
C PRO A 738 20.16 37.20 -7.34
N ILE A 739 18.83 37.37 -7.31
CA ILE A 739 17.93 36.52 -6.52
C ILE A 739 16.69 36.17 -7.35
N LEU A 740 16.37 34.88 -7.40
CA LEU A 740 15.12 34.35 -7.93
C LEU A 740 14.30 33.75 -6.78
N VAL A 741 13.03 34.12 -6.67
CA VAL A 741 12.09 33.52 -5.70
C VAL A 741 10.89 32.94 -6.46
N LEU A 742 10.72 31.63 -6.39
CA LEU A 742 9.61 30.91 -7.01
C LEU A 742 8.69 30.35 -5.92
N HIS A 743 7.37 30.41 -6.14
CA HIS A 743 6.36 29.94 -5.19
C HIS A 743 5.24 29.20 -5.91
N GLY A 744 4.78 28.06 -5.41
CA GLY A 744 3.61 27.38 -5.96
C GLY A 744 2.32 28.13 -5.61
N GLU A 745 1.46 28.41 -6.60
CA GLU A 745 0.17 29.09 -6.38
C GLU A 745 -0.72 28.38 -5.34
N LYS A 746 -0.65 27.04 -5.29
CA LYS A 746 -1.40 26.19 -4.37
C LYS A 746 -0.59 25.75 -3.15
N ASP A 747 0.59 26.34 -2.92
CA ASP A 747 1.37 26.03 -1.72
C ASP A 747 0.60 26.49 -0.47
N LYS A 748 0.23 25.52 0.35
CA LYS A 748 -0.46 25.73 1.63
C LYS A 748 0.49 25.69 2.83
N ALA A 749 1.73 25.26 2.62
CA ALA A 749 2.73 25.21 3.67
C ALA A 749 3.27 26.62 3.95
N ILE A 750 3.60 27.37 2.90
CA ILE A 750 4.17 28.72 3.01
C ILE A 750 3.20 29.73 2.41
N SER A 751 2.86 30.77 3.16
CA SER A 751 1.94 31.79 2.64
C SER A 751 2.64 32.73 1.66
N SER A 752 1.94 33.08 0.58
CA SER A 752 2.44 34.05 -0.41
C SER A 752 2.75 35.40 0.22
N GLY A 753 1.96 35.84 1.20
CA GLY A 753 2.21 37.09 1.95
C GLY A 753 3.54 37.09 2.70
N LEU A 754 3.99 35.94 3.22
CA LEU A 754 5.28 35.83 3.89
C LEU A 754 6.44 35.95 2.87
N LEU A 755 6.27 35.41 1.66
CA LEU A 755 7.25 35.55 0.59
C LEU A 755 7.26 36.94 -0.05
N GLN A 756 6.13 37.63 -0.09
CA GLN A 756 6.05 39.04 -0.52
C GLN A 756 6.86 39.96 0.41
N ASP A 757 6.81 39.77 1.73
CA ASP A 757 7.67 40.50 2.69
C ASP A 757 9.17 40.18 2.46
N LEU A 758 9.50 38.90 2.28
CA LEU A 758 10.88 38.49 1.93
C LEU A 758 11.37 39.20 0.66
N CYS A 759 10.61 39.11 -0.45
CA CYS A 759 10.97 39.70 -1.74
C CYS A 759 11.11 41.23 -1.64
N SER A 760 10.24 41.89 -0.90
CA SER A 760 10.29 43.34 -0.68
C SER A 760 11.59 43.78 0.02
N ARG A 761 12.07 42.99 0.98
CA ARG A 761 13.33 43.24 1.70
C ARG A 761 14.57 42.91 0.85
N LEU A 762 14.46 41.87 0.03
CA LEU A 762 15.52 41.45 -0.89
C LEU A 762 15.65 42.35 -2.12
N GLY A 763 14.60 43.11 -2.46
CA GLY A 763 14.49 43.75 -3.77
C GLY A 763 14.36 42.73 -4.90
N ALA A 764 13.80 41.56 -4.61
CA ALA A 764 13.59 40.47 -5.56
C ALA A 764 12.14 40.42 -6.05
N GLU A 765 11.90 39.83 -7.21
CA GLU A 765 10.56 39.55 -7.72
C GLU A 765 10.09 38.17 -7.22
N LEU A 766 8.86 38.10 -6.70
CA LEU A 766 8.19 36.83 -6.41
C LEU A 766 7.48 36.34 -7.66
N LYS A 767 7.85 35.16 -8.16
CA LYS A 767 7.16 34.51 -9.28
C LYS A 767 6.30 33.35 -8.78
N GLU A 768 5.01 33.43 -9.04
CA GLU A 768 4.07 32.35 -8.72
C GLU A 768 3.98 31.36 -9.88
N ILE A 769 4.05 30.07 -9.56
CA ILE A 769 3.98 28.95 -10.50
C ILE A 769 2.54 28.44 -10.53
N PRO A 770 1.80 28.64 -11.63
CA PRO A 770 0.39 28.32 -11.71
C PRO A 770 0.11 26.85 -11.43
N GLY A 771 -0.89 26.56 -10.61
CA GLY A 771 -1.35 25.20 -10.33
C GLY A 771 -0.43 24.33 -9.46
N ALA A 772 0.80 24.77 -9.17
CA ALA A 772 1.79 24.04 -8.39
C ALA A 772 1.62 24.21 -6.88
N GLY A 773 1.92 23.18 -6.10
CA GLY A 773 1.94 23.20 -4.65
C GLY A 773 3.34 23.44 -4.07
N HIS A 774 3.57 22.97 -2.84
CA HIS A 774 4.82 23.19 -2.11
C HIS A 774 6.07 22.58 -2.79
N TYR A 775 5.87 21.52 -3.56
CA TYR A 775 6.93 20.88 -4.36
C TYR A 775 6.82 21.32 -5.81
N LEU A 776 6.91 22.63 -6.05
CA LEU A 776 6.73 23.25 -7.37
C LEU A 776 7.54 22.60 -8.50
N TYR A 777 8.76 22.14 -8.23
CA TYR A 777 9.61 21.46 -9.23
C TYR A 777 9.17 20.03 -9.53
N VAL A 778 8.36 19.41 -8.67
CA VAL A 778 7.69 18.12 -8.90
C VAL A 778 6.36 18.34 -9.63
N ASP A 779 5.59 19.34 -9.19
CA ASP A 779 4.26 19.62 -9.72
C ASP A 779 4.31 20.26 -11.11
N SER A 780 5.35 21.04 -11.39
CA SER A 780 5.52 21.79 -12.64
C SER A 780 7.00 21.91 -13.03
N PRO A 781 7.70 20.77 -13.29
CA PRO A 781 9.13 20.73 -13.53
C PRO A 781 9.57 21.64 -14.68
N ASP A 782 8.85 21.64 -15.80
CA ASP A 782 9.23 22.40 -17.00
C ASP A 782 9.14 23.91 -16.79
N VAL A 783 8.09 24.38 -16.08
CA VAL A 783 7.89 25.80 -15.79
C VAL A 783 8.96 26.29 -14.83
N VAL A 784 9.18 25.55 -13.74
CA VAL A 784 10.20 25.90 -12.74
C VAL A 784 11.59 25.88 -13.35
N LEU A 785 11.90 24.86 -14.16
CA LEU A 785 13.17 24.79 -14.87
C LEU A 785 13.34 25.98 -15.81
N GLY A 786 12.33 26.31 -16.62
CA GLY A 786 12.37 27.45 -17.54
C GLY A 786 12.66 28.78 -16.85
N GLU A 787 12.07 29.02 -15.68
CA GLU A 787 12.35 30.20 -14.86
C GLU A 787 13.77 30.22 -14.31
N ILE A 788 14.27 29.07 -13.84
CA ILE A 788 15.65 28.95 -13.35
C ILE A 788 16.66 29.19 -14.49
N LEU A 789 16.46 28.58 -15.65
CA LEU A 789 17.37 28.73 -16.79
C LEU A 789 17.37 30.17 -17.30
N SER A 790 16.21 30.81 -17.43
CA SER A 790 16.10 32.22 -17.82
C SER A 790 16.83 33.14 -16.84
N PHE A 791 16.75 32.85 -15.55
CA PHE A 791 17.48 33.59 -14.52
C PHE A 791 19.00 33.39 -14.63
N LEU A 792 19.46 32.17 -14.88
CA LEU A 792 20.88 31.86 -15.06
C LEU A 792 21.47 32.48 -16.32
N GLU A 793 20.68 32.59 -17.39
CA GLU A 793 21.05 33.27 -18.64
C GLU A 793 21.15 34.79 -18.46
N ALA A 794 20.22 35.39 -17.73
CA ALA A 794 20.22 36.82 -17.43
C ALA A 794 21.36 37.24 -16.48
N ASN A 795 21.90 36.29 -15.70
CA ASN A 795 22.95 36.51 -14.71
C ASN A 795 24.12 35.55 -14.95
N PRO A 796 25.04 35.85 -15.88
CA PRO A 796 26.11 34.93 -16.27
C PRO A 796 27.28 34.85 -15.27
N ASP A 797 27.44 35.85 -14.41
CA ASP A 797 28.49 35.93 -13.36
C ASP A 797 28.13 35.16 -12.08
#